data_AF-A0AA38PGI8-F1
#
_entry.id   AF-A0AA38PGI8-F1
#
_cell.length_a   1.000
_cell.length_b   1.000
_cell.length_c   1.000
_cell.angle_alpha   90.00
_cell.angle_beta   90.00
_cell.angle_gamma   90.00
#
_symmetry.space_group_name_H-M   'P 1'
#
loop_
_entity.id
_entity.type
_entity.pdbx_description
1 polymer ?
#
loop_
_entity_poly.entity_id
_entity_poly.type
_entity_poly.pdbx_seq_one_letter_code
_entity_poly.pdbx_strand_id
1 'polypeptide(L)'
;MTLLRAVVLVFTLCLSGFLTPDAQHVVLGKPVTLLFENDGNWEALNNRTSALLFYDAETLDEASKVCQGYGETLFNSENIADIYYKLAYLKYQGVFKDHTEFWVGSNDSKGSSIAPFRSSSSNCDDLEKLPFLCSNSAPLTSQVDTDFTSLPKTNVTSGELVLTGVRDHLTFRFMGVPYASPPTGSLRFQYPEAWNGTYVNATGFQPGCLQYGYFYNNSYGLNPWGISEDCLYLNVYTSYLPSQSSQPAPLRPVLFWIHGGGNVNGMGSDETFDGGPLVSRSDVVVVTINYRMNIFGYLGLNDTSITGNYAMADKIAALGRVKDHIADFGGDPDKVTIFGQSAGGWSVIELLKSPKAAGLFHHAISQSGGAGSLRTYEATYELVEPYLSPLCDLQQSGAELLQCLQAVPADTLLNISSYVSTWLTVQDGVYALNSTLDQVALGPDAMNSVPFMLGFMPEEGQSLLGTTISPNNTDFNQTLNNAVPSTLAEDVIQSGLWTISEDFDVYNATINAYTGYLLECAADSMIKVAAKSSAFPAIYVYSMQHGYALSYYDFYDLCTFPVGDPQPYYRCHSGDLYEVFGTYHIFDQPVRVPADISYTNLVQDMWTAFARTGDPNPDLVDLAARGPSFQSTIQLLQDTEWVWPAYDGDSMPVASLEYPEIKTQTGLPDDANGRCAVIDAAGVAF
;
A
#
# COMPACT_ATOMS: atom_id res chain seq x y z
N MET A 1 43.54 69.66 19.86
CA MET A 1 45.01 69.65 19.75
C MET A 1 45.45 68.31 20.30
N THR A 2 46.04 67.34 19.59
CA THR A 2 46.84 67.35 18.37
C THR A 2 46.82 65.91 17.80
N LEU A 3 46.88 65.77 16.48
CA LEU A 3 46.96 64.49 15.75
C LEU A 3 48.19 63.65 16.15
N LEU A 4 48.08 62.32 16.08
CA LEU A 4 49.08 61.49 15.40
C LEU A 4 48.44 60.24 14.77
N ARG A 5 48.89 59.94 13.56
CA ARG A 5 48.42 58.89 12.63
C ARG A 5 48.82 57.49 13.10
N ALA A 6 47.95 56.50 12.83
CA ALA A 6 48.37 55.14 12.53
C ALA A 6 47.55 54.61 11.35
N VAL A 7 48.25 54.34 10.25
CA VAL A 7 47.76 53.71 9.03
C VAL A 7 47.75 52.20 9.28
N VAL A 8 46.58 51.55 9.18
CA VAL A 8 46.49 50.09 9.13
C VAL A 8 46.29 49.71 7.67
N LEU A 9 47.25 48.95 7.13
CA LEU A 9 47.22 48.36 5.80
C LEU A 9 46.04 47.40 5.67
N VAL A 10 45.31 47.53 4.57
CA VAL A 10 44.34 46.56 4.06
C VAL A 10 45.12 45.37 3.50
N PHE A 11 44.93 44.19 4.09
CA PHE A 11 45.25 42.91 3.43
C PHE A 11 43.93 42.21 3.10
N THR A 12 43.64 42.14 1.80
CA THR A 12 42.57 41.35 1.22
C THR A 12 42.93 39.87 1.36
N LEU A 13 42.24 39.15 2.24
CA LEU A 13 42.29 37.68 2.30
C LEU A 13 41.03 37.12 1.63
N CYS A 14 41.19 36.61 0.42
CA CYS A 14 40.29 35.63 -0.17
C CYS A 14 40.33 34.36 0.70
N LEU A 15 39.32 34.16 1.54
CA LEU A 15 39.05 32.86 2.12
C LEU A 15 38.28 32.03 1.09
N SER A 16 39.01 31.25 0.29
CA SER A 16 38.49 30.05 -0.33
C SER A 16 38.29 29.02 0.79
N GLY A 17 37.04 28.84 1.21
CA GLY A 17 36.65 27.71 2.05
C GLY A 17 36.90 26.42 1.29
N PHE A 18 37.91 25.65 1.70
CA PHE A 18 38.04 24.26 1.31
C PHE A 18 36.94 23.47 2.03
N LEU A 19 35.84 23.24 1.33
CA LEU A 19 35.00 22.08 1.58
C LEU A 19 35.85 20.87 1.18
N THR A 20 36.19 20.02 2.15
CA THR A 20 36.61 18.65 1.87
C THR A 20 35.46 17.96 1.15
N PRO A 21 35.64 17.41 -0.07
CA PRO A 21 34.60 16.62 -0.70
C PRO A 21 34.51 15.32 0.09
N ASP A 22 33.37 15.11 0.74
CA ASP A 22 33.01 13.79 1.22
C ASP A 22 32.85 12.91 -0.03
N ALA A 23 33.73 11.92 -0.15
CA ALA A 23 33.86 11.08 -1.33
C ALA A 23 32.78 10.00 -1.28
N GLN A 24 31.52 10.35 -1.57
CA GLN A 24 30.43 9.38 -1.76
C GLN A 24 29.18 10.04 -2.41
N HIS A 25 29.35 10.68 -3.57
CA HIS A 25 28.21 11.12 -4.39
C HIS A 25 28.42 10.74 -5.85
N VAL A 26 28.07 9.50 -6.18
CA VAL A 26 27.89 9.09 -7.56
C VAL A 26 26.47 9.47 -7.96
N VAL A 27 26.32 10.69 -8.48
CA VAL A 27 25.21 10.99 -9.39
C VAL A 27 25.58 10.34 -10.71
N LEU A 28 25.18 9.10 -10.92
CA LEU A 28 25.09 8.54 -12.27
C LEU A 28 23.62 8.61 -12.64
N GLY A 29 23.26 9.71 -13.30
CA GLY A 29 21.94 9.91 -13.91
C GLY A 29 21.74 9.01 -15.12
N LYS A 30 22.09 7.73 -15.02
CA LYS A 30 21.85 6.70 -16.02
C LYS A 30 20.58 5.96 -15.64
N PRO A 31 19.73 5.60 -16.61
CA PRO A 31 18.57 4.76 -16.32
C PRO A 31 19.07 3.38 -15.86
N VAL A 32 18.48 2.87 -14.78
CA VAL A 32 18.91 1.62 -14.14
C VAL A 32 17.72 0.78 -13.69
N THR A 33 17.79 -0.53 -13.94
CA THR A 33 16.80 -1.51 -13.47
C THR A 33 17.46 -2.53 -12.56
N LEU A 34 16.84 -2.79 -11.41
CA LEU A 34 17.20 -3.92 -10.55
C LEU A 34 16.46 -5.17 -11.05
N LEU A 35 17.23 -6.20 -11.38
CA LEU A 35 16.74 -7.49 -11.87
C LEU A 35 16.82 -8.52 -10.75
N PHE A 36 15.67 -9.08 -10.36
CA PHE A 36 15.57 -10.18 -9.39
C PHE A 36 14.42 -11.11 -9.76
N GLU A 37 14.69 -12.40 -9.92
CA GLU A 37 13.66 -13.41 -10.22
C GLU A 37 12.94 -13.88 -8.95
N ASN A 38 11.89 -13.14 -8.60
CA ASN A 38 10.99 -13.50 -7.51
C ASN A 38 9.97 -14.56 -7.97
N ASP A 39 10.02 -15.76 -7.39
CA ASP A 39 9.05 -16.83 -7.63
C ASP A 39 8.01 -16.99 -6.51
N GLY A 40 7.99 -16.06 -5.56
CA GLY A 40 7.10 -16.05 -4.41
C GLY A 40 7.56 -16.93 -3.25
N ASN A 41 8.62 -17.73 -3.38
CA ASN A 41 9.13 -18.50 -2.25
C ASN A 41 9.96 -17.60 -1.31
N TRP A 42 9.30 -17.10 -0.27
CA TRP A 42 9.88 -16.15 0.67
C TRP A 42 11.02 -16.72 1.53
N GLU A 43 11.14 -18.04 1.66
CA GLU A 43 12.25 -18.70 2.36
C GLU A 43 13.54 -18.73 1.52
N ALA A 44 13.44 -18.49 0.21
CA ALA A 44 14.55 -18.60 -0.74
C ALA A 44 15.06 -17.25 -1.27
N LEU A 45 14.48 -16.11 -0.82
CA LEU A 45 14.79 -14.78 -1.36
C LEU A 45 16.28 -14.45 -1.25
N ASN A 46 16.91 -14.74 -0.11
CA ASN A 46 18.32 -14.41 0.14
C ASN A 46 19.33 -15.31 -0.60
N ASN A 47 18.87 -16.42 -1.19
CA ASN A 47 19.74 -17.40 -1.86
C ASN A 47 19.85 -17.17 -3.38
N ARG A 48 19.18 -16.15 -3.91
CA ARG A 48 19.14 -15.85 -5.34
C ARG A 48 20.05 -14.67 -5.66
N THR A 49 20.50 -14.61 -6.91
CA THR A 49 21.31 -13.49 -7.39
C THR A 49 20.40 -12.36 -7.90
N SER A 50 20.70 -11.11 -7.56
CA SER A 50 20.15 -9.93 -8.24
C SER A 50 21.24 -9.15 -8.98
N ALA A 51 20.82 -8.32 -9.94
CA ALA A 51 21.72 -7.52 -10.77
C ALA A 51 21.19 -6.11 -10.97
N LEU A 52 22.08 -5.17 -11.31
CA LEU A 52 21.73 -3.84 -11.80
C LEU A 52 22.01 -3.78 -13.30
N LEU A 53 20.98 -3.49 -14.09
CA LEU A 53 21.05 -3.29 -15.53
C LEU A 53 21.12 -1.80 -15.85
N PHE A 54 22.18 -1.41 -16.54
CA PHE A 54 22.34 -0.07 -17.11
C PHE A 54 22.15 -0.11 -18.62
N TYR A 55 21.23 0.72 -19.10
CA TYR A 55 20.84 0.73 -20.53
C TYR A 55 21.76 1.57 -21.40
N ASP A 56 22.33 2.64 -20.84
CA ASP A 56 23.22 3.53 -21.57
C ASP A 56 24.49 2.79 -21.94
N ALA A 57 24.72 2.64 -23.24
CA ALA A 57 25.84 1.90 -23.75
C ALA A 57 27.18 2.58 -23.44
N GLU A 58 28.11 1.84 -22.83
CA GLU A 58 29.43 2.34 -22.45
C GLU A 58 30.56 1.38 -22.82
N THR A 59 31.79 1.89 -22.83
CA THR A 59 32.98 1.03 -22.99
C THR A 59 33.15 0.15 -21.76
N LEU A 60 33.86 -0.96 -21.89
CA LEU A 60 34.05 -1.90 -20.79
C LEU A 60 34.67 -1.25 -19.54
N ASP A 61 35.67 -0.39 -19.75
CA ASP A 61 36.33 0.36 -18.67
C ASP A 61 35.36 1.31 -17.96
N GLU A 62 34.47 1.95 -18.70
CA GLU A 62 33.51 2.90 -18.13
C GLU A 62 32.35 2.18 -17.43
N ALA A 63 31.83 1.10 -18.01
CA ALA A 63 30.88 0.20 -17.37
C ALA A 63 31.42 -0.31 -16.01
N SER A 64 32.69 -0.73 -15.97
CA SER A 64 33.35 -1.16 -14.74
C SER A 64 33.42 -0.07 -13.67
N LYS A 65 33.70 1.18 -14.06
CA LYS A 65 33.69 2.33 -13.14
C LYS A 65 32.29 2.67 -12.64
N VAL A 66 31.28 2.55 -13.50
CA VAL A 66 29.88 2.74 -13.10
C VAL A 66 29.53 1.72 -12.02
N CYS A 67 29.78 0.43 -12.24
CA CYS A 67 29.54 -0.60 -11.22
C CYS A 67 30.26 -0.26 -9.90
N GLN A 68 31.55 0.09 -9.96
CA GLN A 68 32.33 0.47 -8.77
C GLN A 68 31.73 1.69 -8.05
N GLY A 69 31.18 2.65 -8.78
CA GLY A 69 30.48 3.82 -8.24
C GLY A 69 29.22 3.47 -7.46
N TYR A 70 28.57 2.35 -7.81
CA TYR A 70 27.46 1.77 -7.05
C TYR A 70 27.93 0.83 -5.92
N GLY A 71 29.24 0.64 -5.73
CA GLY A 71 29.79 -0.32 -4.77
C GLY A 71 29.77 -1.76 -5.28
N GLU A 72 29.67 -1.95 -6.60
CA GLU A 72 29.45 -3.24 -7.25
C GLU A 72 30.55 -3.55 -8.27
N THR A 73 30.56 -4.77 -8.81
CA THR A 73 31.42 -5.19 -9.92
C THR A 73 30.58 -5.52 -11.14
N LEU A 74 31.20 -5.76 -12.30
CA LEU A 74 30.47 -6.32 -13.43
C LEU A 74 29.89 -7.69 -13.04
N PHE A 75 28.64 -7.92 -13.42
CA PHE A 75 27.88 -9.12 -13.06
C PHE A 75 28.57 -10.39 -13.57
N ASN A 76 28.69 -11.43 -12.74
CA ASN A 76 29.33 -12.67 -13.17
C ASN A 76 28.49 -13.38 -14.25
N SER A 77 29.07 -13.55 -15.44
CA SER A 77 28.43 -14.23 -16.57
C SER A 77 27.97 -15.67 -16.25
N GLU A 78 28.58 -16.35 -15.29
CA GLU A 78 28.16 -17.68 -14.83
C GLU A 78 26.76 -17.68 -14.19
N ASN A 79 26.32 -16.54 -13.62
CA ASN A 79 25.03 -16.40 -12.95
C ASN A 79 23.94 -15.83 -13.87
N ILE A 80 24.19 -15.72 -15.18
CA ILE A 80 23.22 -15.10 -16.10
C ILE A 80 21.87 -15.83 -16.16
N ALA A 81 21.89 -17.14 -15.89
CA ALA A 81 20.67 -17.96 -15.85
C ALA A 81 19.70 -17.47 -14.76
N ASP A 82 20.21 -16.90 -13.66
CA ASP A 82 19.42 -16.43 -12.51
C ASP A 82 18.60 -15.18 -12.83
N ILE A 83 18.93 -14.44 -13.89
CA ILE A 83 18.25 -13.19 -14.30
C ILE A 83 17.80 -13.22 -15.76
N TYR A 84 17.89 -14.39 -16.41
CA TYR A 84 17.63 -14.52 -17.84
C TYR A 84 16.20 -14.11 -18.20
N TYR A 85 15.21 -14.47 -17.39
CA TYR A 85 13.81 -14.22 -17.73
C TYR A 85 13.43 -12.74 -17.56
N LYS A 86 14.05 -11.98 -16.66
CA LYS A 86 13.92 -10.52 -16.59
C LYS A 86 14.48 -9.85 -17.85
N LEU A 87 15.63 -10.32 -18.34
CA LEU A 87 16.19 -9.82 -19.60
C LEU A 87 15.32 -10.20 -20.80
N ALA A 88 14.80 -11.43 -20.81
CA ALA A 88 13.87 -11.90 -21.84
C ALA A 88 12.56 -11.11 -21.83
N TYR A 89 12.06 -10.74 -20.64
CA TYR A 89 10.88 -9.92 -20.50
C TYR A 89 11.09 -8.49 -21.03
N LEU A 90 12.23 -7.86 -20.71
CA LEU A 90 12.58 -6.55 -21.28
C LEU A 90 12.71 -6.60 -22.82
N LYS A 91 13.23 -7.71 -23.35
CA LYS A 91 13.24 -7.96 -24.80
C LYS A 91 11.82 -8.12 -25.36
N TYR A 92 10.93 -8.86 -24.68
CA TYR A 92 9.52 -9.00 -25.05
C TYR A 92 8.82 -7.64 -25.09
N GLN A 93 9.13 -6.74 -24.16
CA GLN A 93 8.66 -5.35 -24.13
C GLN A 93 9.30 -4.46 -25.22
N GLY A 94 10.20 -4.99 -26.04
CA GLY A 94 10.84 -4.28 -27.15
C GLY A 94 12.02 -3.39 -26.73
N VAL A 95 12.47 -3.45 -25.47
CA VAL A 95 13.60 -2.67 -24.96
C VAL A 95 14.92 -3.14 -25.59
N PHE A 96 15.05 -4.45 -25.82
CA PHE A 96 16.24 -5.07 -26.41
C PHE A 96 15.91 -5.90 -27.65
N LYS A 97 16.93 -6.12 -28.49
CA LYS A 97 16.87 -6.95 -29.71
C LYS A 97 17.52 -8.30 -29.46
N ASP A 98 17.28 -9.28 -30.33
CA ASP A 98 17.89 -10.62 -30.27
C ASP A 98 19.42 -10.63 -30.21
N HIS A 99 20.06 -9.61 -30.78
CA HIS A 99 21.51 -9.50 -30.87
C HIS A 99 22.07 -8.52 -29.83
N THR A 100 21.27 -8.03 -28.88
CA THR A 100 21.78 -7.12 -27.86
C THR A 100 22.79 -7.86 -27.00
N GLU A 101 23.98 -7.27 -26.89
CA GLU A 101 25.07 -7.76 -26.04
C GLU A 101 25.21 -6.88 -24.81
N PHE A 102 25.65 -7.48 -23.70
CA PHE A 102 25.85 -6.80 -22.43
C PHE A 102 27.27 -7.01 -21.91
N TRP A 103 27.91 -5.96 -21.39
CA TRP A 103 29.13 -6.16 -20.62
C TRP A 103 28.84 -6.88 -19.30
N VAL A 104 29.67 -7.88 -19.00
CA VAL A 104 29.64 -8.73 -17.80
C VAL A 104 31.08 -9.04 -17.35
N GLY A 105 31.21 -9.57 -16.13
CA GLY A 105 32.46 -10.02 -15.55
C GLY A 105 32.73 -11.52 -15.79
N SER A 106 34.01 -11.89 -15.66
CA SER A 106 34.48 -13.28 -15.60
C SER A 106 35.54 -13.44 -14.50
N ASN A 107 35.69 -14.66 -13.97
CA ASN A 107 36.61 -14.96 -12.86
C ASN A 107 38.11 -14.73 -13.21
N ASP A 108 38.48 -14.70 -14.51
CA ASP A 108 39.88 -14.69 -14.98
C ASP A 108 40.36 -13.34 -15.58
N SER A 109 39.57 -12.26 -15.48
CA SER A 109 39.93 -10.85 -15.81
C SER A 109 40.42 -10.52 -17.24
N LYS A 110 39.46 -10.29 -18.14
CA LYS A 110 39.00 -8.98 -18.62
C LYS A 110 37.47 -9.11 -18.69
N GLY A 111 36.70 -8.04 -18.46
CA GLY A 111 35.25 -8.15 -18.66
C GLY A 111 34.94 -8.61 -20.10
N SER A 112 33.86 -9.35 -20.26
CA SER A 112 33.43 -9.93 -21.54
C SER A 112 32.05 -9.42 -21.90
N SER A 113 31.63 -9.61 -23.15
CA SER A 113 30.25 -9.41 -23.57
C SER A 113 29.52 -10.74 -23.62
N ILE A 114 28.21 -10.71 -23.36
CA ILE A 114 27.30 -11.83 -23.58
C ILE A 114 26.11 -11.39 -24.41
N ALA A 115 25.69 -12.25 -25.35
CA ALA A 115 24.41 -12.15 -26.03
C ALA A 115 23.47 -13.19 -25.39
N PRO A 116 22.76 -12.90 -24.28
CA PRO A 116 21.98 -13.91 -23.54
C PRO A 116 20.92 -14.59 -24.42
N PHE A 117 20.49 -13.92 -25.49
CA PHE A 117 19.48 -14.43 -26.43
C PHE A 117 20.04 -15.24 -27.60
N ARG A 118 21.36 -15.49 -27.64
CA ARG A 118 22.04 -16.29 -28.68
C ARG A 118 23.02 -17.29 -28.05
N SER A 119 23.27 -18.38 -28.77
CA SER A 119 24.17 -19.44 -28.32
C SER A 119 25.67 -19.14 -28.52
N SER A 120 26.06 -17.93 -28.91
CA SER A 120 27.46 -17.59 -29.21
C SER A 120 27.89 -16.31 -28.48
N SER A 121 28.94 -16.40 -27.68
CA SER A 121 29.70 -15.24 -27.22
C SER A 121 30.54 -14.70 -28.38
N SER A 122 30.64 -13.37 -28.48
CA SER A 122 31.55 -12.69 -29.39
C SER A 122 32.70 -12.10 -28.56
N ASN A 123 33.92 -12.11 -29.09
CA ASN A 123 35.01 -11.33 -28.49
C ASN A 123 34.87 -9.90 -29.02
N CYS A 124 34.15 -9.05 -28.28
CA CYS A 124 34.04 -7.63 -28.57
C CYS A 124 35.36 -6.89 -28.31
N ASP A 125 35.55 -5.77 -29.02
CA ASP A 125 36.65 -4.84 -28.75
C ASP A 125 36.32 -4.06 -27.46
N ASP A 126 37.30 -3.87 -26.56
CA ASP A 126 37.15 -3.12 -25.31
C ASP A 126 36.67 -1.66 -25.56
N LEU A 127 36.78 -1.16 -26.80
CA LEU A 127 36.29 0.15 -27.27
C LEU A 127 34.82 0.17 -27.71
N GLU A 128 34.16 -0.98 -27.86
CA GLU A 128 32.74 -1.04 -28.19
C GLU A 128 31.88 -0.50 -27.04
N LYS A 129 30.74 0.11 -27.36
CA LYS A 129 29.80 0.60 -26.35
C LYS A 129 28.59 -0.32 -26.27
N LEU A 130 28.38 -0.94 -25.12
CA LEU A 130 27.27 -1.86 -24.86
C LEU A 130 26.55 -1.49 -23.56
N PRO A 131 25.24 -1.78 -23.43
CA PRO A 131 24.60 -1.83 -22.12
C PRO A 131 25.32 -2.85 -21.24
N PHE A 132 25.13 -2.80 -19.92
CA PHE A 132 25.94 -3.62 -19.02
C PHE A 132 25.22 -3.99 -17.74
N LEU A 133 25.70 -5.07 -17.12
CA LEU A 133 25.16 -5.62 -15.89
C LEU A 133 26.20 -5.48 -14.79
N CYS A 134 25.78 -4.96 -13.64
CA CYS A 134 26.54 -4.98 -12.40
C CYS A 134 25.95 -6.01 -11.43
N SER A 135 26.76 -6.53 -10.52
CA SER A 135 26.28 -7.25 -9.34
C SER A 135 25.34 -6.37 -8.51
N ASN A 136 24.51 -7.01 -7.69
CA ASN A 136 23.80 -6.35 -6.60
C ASN A 136 24.11 -7.09 -5.29
N SER A 137 25.09 -6.58 -4.55
CA SER A 137 25.52 -7.12 -3.27
C SER A 137 24.72 -6.56 -2.07
N ALA A 138 23.71 -5.73 -2.30
CA ALA A 138 22.89 -5.20 -1.22
C ALA A 138 22.18 -6.34 -0.48
N PRO A 139 22.13 -6.26 0.87
CA PRO A 139 21.45 -7.27 1.66
C PRO A 139 19.93 -7.18 1.43
N LEU A 140 19.25 -8.29 1.72
CA LEU A 140 17.79 -8.32 1.77
C LEU A 140 17.30 -7.57 3.01
N THR A 141 16.24 -6.79 2.86
CA THR A 141 15.48 -6.30 4.02
C THR A 141 14.59 -7.43 4.52
N SER A 142 14.84 -7.91 5.72
CA SER A 142 14.20 -9.12 6.25
C SER A 142 13.59 -8.94 7.63
N GLN A 143 13.50 -7.72 8.13
CA GLN A 143 12.99 -7.42 9.47
C GLN A 143 12.60 -5.96 9.57
N VAL A 144 11.73 -5.66 10.54
CA VAL A 144 11.39 -4.29 10.94
C VAL A 144 12.60 -3.59 11.52
N ASP A 145 13.12 -2.60 10.78
CA ASP A 145 14.37 -1.93 11.13
C ASP A 145 14.29 -0.40 11.06
N THR A 146 15.08 0.25 11.91
CA THR A 146 15.33 1.70 11.88
C THR A 146 16.65 2.04 11.21
N ASP A 147 17.55 1.07 11.07
CA ASP A 147 18.89 1.26 10.56
C ASP A 147 19.08 0.63 9.18
N PHE A 148 18.76 1.42 8.15
CA PHE A 148 19.04 1.07 6.76
C PHE A 148 20.44 1.54 6.30
N THR A 149 21.35 1.91 7.21
CA THR A 149 22.67 2.44 6.82
C THR A 149 23.57 1.42 6.15
N SER A 150 23.29 0.12 6.34
CA SER A 150 23.95 -0.98 5.63
C SER A 150 23.56 -1.05 4.15
N LEU A 151 22.42 -0.45 3.77
CA LEU A 151 21.95 -0.45 2.39
C LEU A 151 22.70 0.60 1.54
N PRO A 152 23.14 0.24 0.33
CA PRO A 152 23.77 1.19 -0.58
C PRO A 152 22.80 2.30 -0.99
N LYS A 153 23.30 3.53 -1.05
CA LYS A 153 22.51 4.72 -1.38
C LYS A 153 22.32 4.89 -2.89
N THR A 154 21.19 5.47 -3.29
CA THR A 154 20.90 5.89 -4.67
C THR A 154 20.27 7.27 -4.68
N ASN A 155 20.37 8.00 -5.79
CA ASN A 155 19.79 9.33 -5.93
C ASN A 155 18.77 9.39 -7.07
N VAL A 156 17.68 10.12 -6.86
CA VAL A 156 16.70 10.51 -7.88
C VAL A 156 16.59 12.02 -7.91
N THR A 157 16.45 12.60 -9.10
CA THR A 157 16.17 14.03 -9.28
C THR A 157 14.83 14.19 -9.96
N SER A 158 13.90 14.86 -9.27
CA SER A 158 12.55 15.17 -9.74
C SER A 158 12.35 16.68 -9.78
N GLY A 159 12.41 17.27 -10.97
CA GLY A 159 12.48 18.74 -11.11
C GLY A 159 13.69 19.33 -10.36
N GLU A 160 13.42 20.25 -9.41
CA GLU A 160 14.45 20.85 -8.54
C GLU A 160 14.70 20.04 -7.25
N LEU A 161 13.92 18.98 -7.01
CA LEU A 161 14.04 18.14 -5.84
C LEU A 161 15.04 17.01 -6.08
N VAL A 162 16.04 16.90 -5.19
CA VAL A 162 16.95 15.75 -5.13
C VAL A 162 16.58 14.86 -3.94
N LEU A 163 16.40 13.57 -4.17
CA LEU A 163 16.14 12.59 -3.13
C LEU A 163 17.27 11.56 -3.08
N THR A 164 17.79 11.30 -1.88
CA THR A 164 18.69 10.17 -1.63
C THR A 164 17.90 9.05 -0.99
N GLY A 165 17.73 7.94 -1.71
CA GLY A 165 17.15 6.70 -1.20
C GLY A 165 18.22 5.64 -0.98
N VAL A 166 17.76 4.40 -0.82
CA VAL A 166 18.62 3.20 -0.71
C VAL A 166 18.19 2.15 -1.73
N ARG A 167 19.02 1.12 -1.92
CA ARG A 167 18.65 -0.11 -2.62
C ARG A 167 18.90 -1.30 -1.72
N ASP A 168 18.02 -2.29 -1.78
CA ASP A 168 18.23 -3.58 -1.16
C ASP A 168 18.36 -4.69 -2.23
N HIS A 169 18.25 -5.94 -1.80
CA HIS A 169 18.30 -7.08 -2.70
C HIS A 169 17.16 -7.12 -3.75
N LEU A 170 16.02 -6.49 -3.47
CA LEU A 170 14.80 -6.60 -4.25
C LEU A 170 14.45 -5.31 -5.02
N THR A 171 14.72 -4.14 -4.44
CA THR A 171 14.18 -2.85 -4.93
C THR A 171 15.05 -1.64 -4.59
N PHE A 172 14.80 -0.53 -5.29
CA PHE A 172 15.13 0.82 -4.84
C PHE A 172 14.00 1.34 -3.92
N ARG A 173 14.39 2.01 -2.84
CA ARG A 173 13.50 2.43 -1.75
C ARG A 173 13.75 3.89 -1.38
N PHE A 174 12.70 4.68 -1.40
CA PHE A 174 12.70 6.09 -0.98
C PHE A 174 11.67 6.23 0.13
N MET A 175 12.14 6.21 1.36
CA MET A 175 11.31 6.16 2.56
C MET A 175 11.27 7.56 3.19
N GLY A 176 10.10 8.00 3.65
CA GLY A 176 10.00 9.28 4.35
C GLY A 176 10.01 10.51 3.44
N VAL A 177 9.44 10.42 2.24
CA VAL A 177 9.33 11.55 1.30
C VAL A 177 8.17 12.46 1.72
N PRO A 178 8.39 13.72 2.12
CA PRO A 178 7.31 14.62 2.48
C PRO A 178 6.45 14.97 1.27
N TYR A 179 5.13 14.81 1.38
CA TYR A 179 4.17 15.25 0.35
C TYR A 179 3.45 16.55 0.75
N ALA A 180 3.52 16.95 2.02
CA ALA A 180 2.96 18.17 2.54
C ALA A 180 3.81 18.72 3.69
N SER A 181 3.63 20.00 4.01
CA SER A 181 4.26 20.63 5.17
C SER A 181 3.73 20.02 6.47
N PRO A 182 4.56 19.93 7.53
CA PRO A 182 4.15 19.35 8.81
C PRO A 182 2.89 20.03 9.36
N PRO A 183 1.78 19.31 9.63
CA PRO A 183 0.51 19.88 10.07
C PRO A 183 0.52 20.22 11.56
N THR A 184 1.57 20.90 12.03
CA THR A 184 1.82 21.23 13.43
C THR A 184 1.53 22.70 13.73
N GLY A 185 1.34 23.05 15.01
CA GLY A 185 1.14 24.43 15.43
C GLY A 185 -0.05 25.09 14.71
N SER A 186 0.20 26.17 13.97
CA SER A 186 -0.84 26.87 13.21
C SER A 186 -1.40 26.10 12.02
N LEU A 187 -0.75 25.01 11.58
CA LEU A 187 -1.24 24.11 10.54
C LEU A 187 -2.05 22.92 11.11
N ARG A 188 -2.12 22.77 12.44
CA ARG A 188 -3.03 21.80 13.03
C ARG A 188 -4.48 22.20 12.71
N PHE A 189 -5.30 21.22 12.32
CA PHE A 189 -6.66 21.44 11.81
C PHE A 189 -6.73 22.38 10.58
N GLN A 190 -5.69 22.35 9.74
CA GLN A 190 -5.69 22.96 8.41
C GLN A 190 -5.52 21.89 7.32
N TYR A 191 -5.95 22.21 6.12
CA TYR A 191 -5.66 21.39 4.94
C TYR A 191 -4.14 21.36 4.66
N PRO A 192 -3.62 20.26 4.09
CA PRO A 192 -2.19 20.11 3.84
C PRO A 192 -1.69 21.22 2.91
N GLU A 193 -0.61 21.88 3.32
CA GLU A 193 0.09 22.85 2.49
C GLU A 193 1.23 22.19 1.73
N ALA A 194 1.53 22.69 0.53
CA ALA A 194 2.63 22.16 -0.28
C ALA A 194 3.97 22.23 0.46
N TRP A 195 4.76 21.17 0.34
CA TRP A 195 6.14 21.14 0.82
C TRP A 195 7.08 21.56 -0.32
N ASN A 196 7.91 22.59 -0.06
CA ASN A 196 8.75 23.25 -1.08
C ASN A 196 10.26 23.04 -0.86
N GLY A 197 10.67 21.94 -0.20
CA GLY A 197 12.09 21.65 -0.04
C GLY A 197 12.74 21.17 -1.35
N THR A 198 14.04 21.36 -1.46
CA THR A 198 14.84 21.00 -2.65
C THR A 198 15.67 19.73 -2.45
N TYR A 199 15.70 19.19 -1.23
CA TYR A 199 16.43 17.97 -0.90
C TYR A 199 15.69 17.14 0.14
N VAL A 200 15.68 15.82 -0.03
CA VAL A 200 15.15 14.85 0.94
C VAL A 200 16.16 13.73 1.12
N ASN A 201 16.49 13.45 2.39
CA ASN A 201 17.18 12.21 2.74
C ASN A 201 16.12 11.12 3.00
N ALA A 202 15.79 10.36 1.96
CA ALA A 202 14.76 9.33 1.94
C ALA A 202 15.31 7.92 2.26
N THR A 203 16.31 7.83 3.14
CA THR A 203 17.01 6.57 3.45
C THR A 203 16.40 5.81 4.63
N GLY A 204 15.28 6.27 5.19
CA GLY A 204 14.63 5.61 6.32
C GLY A 204 13.22 6.17 6.54
N PHE A 205 12.36 5.35 7.14
CA PHE A 205 10.99 5.75 7.41
C PHE A 205 10.89 6.92 8.40
N GLN A 206 9.78 7.64 8.32
CA GLN A 206 9.42 8.72 9.23
C GLN A 206 8.30 8.26 10.18
N PRO A 207 8.12 8.94 11.33
CA PRO A 207 7.10 8.57 12.31
C PRO A 207 5.70 8.46 11.71
N GLY A 208 4.90 7.53 12.22
CA GLY A 208 3.47 7.48 11.96
C GLY A 208 2.74 8.70 12.56
N CYS A 209 1.52 8.98 12.12
CA CYS A 209 0.73 10.05 12.72
C CYS A 209 0.34 9.73 14.17
N LEU A 210 0.07 10.76 14.99
CA LEU A 210 -0.34 10.57 16.40
C LEU A 210 -1.52 9.60 16.55
N GLN A 211 -1.33 8.57 17.39
CA GLN A 211 -2.25 7.45 17.55
C GLN A 211 -1.99 6.68 18.86
N TYR A 212 -2.99 5.91 19.30
CA TYR A 212 -2.84 4.84 20.30
C TYR A 212 -3.03 3.46 19.65
N GLY A 213 -2.82 2.37 20.39
CA GLY A 213 -3.04 1.00 19.91
C GLY A 213 -1.75 0.25 19.62
N TYR A 214 -1.78 -0.69 18.67
CA TYR A 214 -0.67 -1.62 18.36
C TYR A 214 0.66 -0.91 18.06
N PHE A 215 0.59 0.27 17.45
CA PHE A 215 1.75 1.03 17.03
C PHE A 215 2.25 2.03 18.08
N TYR A 216 1.56 2.16 19.22
CA TYR A 216 1.94 3.07 20.30
C TYR A 216 3.10 2.49 21.12
N ASN A 217 4.11 3.33 21.41
CA ASN A 217 5.32 2.98 22.15
C ASN A 217 6.09 1.77 21.59
N ASN A 218 5.84 1.39 20.33
CA ASN A 218 6.45 0.23 19.69
C ASN A 218 6.28 -1.09 20.47
N SER A 219 5.17 -1.26 21.20
CA SER A 219 5.02 -2.39 22.14
C SER A 219 5.03 -3.77 21.45
N TYR A 220 4.64 -3.81 20.17
CA TYR A 220 4.63 -5.00 19.32
C TYR A 220 5.83 -5.10 18.37
N GLY A 221 6.78 -4.16 18.45
CA GLY A 221 7.94 -4.11 17.53
C GLY A 221 7.61 -3.61 16.11
N LEU A 222 6.39 -3.12 15.87
CA LEU A 222 5.87 -2.75 14.54
C LEU A 222 6.08 -1.27 14.16
N ASN A 223 6.49 -0.43 15.11
CA ASN A 223 6.69 1.01 14.92
C ASN A 223 7.93 1.54 15.65
N PRO A 224 9.13 1.12 15.26
CA PRO A 224 10.34 1.60 15.90
C PRO A 224 10.67 3.07 15.56
N TRP A 225 9.99 3.68 14.58
CA TRP A 225 10.15 5.09 14.19
C TRP A 225 9.32 6.07 15.04
N GLY A 226 8.37 5.57 15.83
CA GLY A 226 7.55 6.37 16.74
C GLY A 226 6.37 7.07 16.07
N ILE A 227 5.80 8.06 16.76
CA ILE A 227 4.63 8.82 16.30
C ILE A 227 4.86 10.33 16.43
N SER A 228 4.26 11.11 15.55
CA SER A 228 4.40 12.57 15.50
C SER A 228 3.19 13.24 14.82
N GLU A 229 2.97 14.54 15.06
CA GLU A 229 2.09 15.34 14.19
C GLU A 229 2.76 15.64 12.84
N ASP A 230 4.09 15.77 12.84
CA ASP A 230 4.89 15.80 11.62
C ASP A 230 4.97 14.38 11.05
N CYS A 231 3.97 14.01 10.26
CA CYS A 231 3.80 12.64 9.76
C CYS A 231 3.38 12.54 8.28
N LEU A 232 3.24 13.65 7.54
CA LEU A 232 2.72 13.64 6.15
C LEU A 232 3.78 13.22 5.12
N TYR A 233 4.17 11.96 5.20
CA TYR A 233 5.19 11.31 4.38
C TYR A 233 4.61 10.18 3.53
N LEU A 234 5.25 9.94 2.38
CA LEU A 234 5.04 8.77 1.55
C LEU A 234 6.35 7.98 1.37
N ASN A 235 6.24 6.72 1.01
CA ASN A 235 7.35 5.85 0.67
C ASN A 235 7.17 5.32 -0.76
N VAL A 236 8.27 5.16 -1.50
CA VAL A 236 8.25 4.65 -2.89
C VAL A 236 9.18 3.45 -3.01
N TYR A 237 8.64 2.37 -3.56
CA TYR A 237 9.36 1.14 -3.90
C TYR A 237 9.30 0.94 -5.42
N THR A 238 10.47 0.74 -6.05
CA THR A 238 10.54 0.60 -7.51
C THR A 238 11.71 -0.29 -7.92
N SER A 239 11.56 -0.99 -9.02
CA SER A 239 12.65 -1.75 -9.65
C SER A 239 13.37 -0.97 -10.75
N TYR A 240 12.87 0.20 -11.19
CA TYR A 240 13.66 1.06 -12.07
C TYR A 240 13.54 2.54 -11.88
N LEU A 241 14.70 3.15 -12.07
CA LEU A 241 14.91 4.58 -12.03
C LEU A 241 15.26 5.03 -13.46
N PRO A 242 14.42 5.84 -14.09
CA PRO A 242 14.75 6.43 -15.37
C PRO A 242 15.86 7.48 -15.23
N SER A 243 16.38 7.95 -16.37
CA SER A 243 17.20 9.16 -16.39
C SER A 243 16.46 10.33 -17.04
N GLN A 244 16.87 11.55 -16.72
CA GLN A 244 16.35 12.74 -17.38
C GLN A 244 16.68 12.79 -18.88
N SER A 245 17.74 12.10 -19.32
CA SER A 245 18.17 12.08 -20.73
C SER A 245 17.51 10.99 -21.57
N SER A 246 17.00 9.93 -20.94
CA SER A 246 16.47 8.75 -21.62
C SER A 246 15.58 7.89 -20.71
N GLN A 247 14.46 7.41 -21.28
CA GLN A 247 13.59 6.39 -20.69
C GLN A 247 13.60 5.15 -21.60
N PRO A 248 14.60 4.27 -21.46
CA PRO A 248 14.75 3.11 -22.35
C PRO A 248 13.74 2.00 -22.07
N ALA A 249 13.16 1.94 -20.87
CA ALA A 249 12.13 0.98 -20.49
C ALA A 249 10.77 1.69 -20.24
N PRO A 250 9.64 0.99 -20.45
CA PRO A 250 8.32 1.52 -20.15
C PRO A 250 8.15 1.91 -18.68
N LEU A 251 7.32 2.93 -18.43
CA LEU A 251 6.86 3.23 -17.07
C LEU A 251 5.91 2.13 -16.57
N ARG A 252 5.89 1.93 -15.25
CA ARG A 252 5.15 0.86 -14.58
C ARG A 252 3.84 1.35 -13.99
N PRO A 253 2.78 0.52 -13.94
CA PRO A 253 1.60 0.82 -13.12
C PRO A 253 2.00 1.13 -11.67
N VAL A 254 1.27 2.05 -11.05
CA VAL A 254 1.52 2.52 -9.69
C VAL A 254 0.41 2.00 -8.78
N LEU A 255 0.76 1.20 -7.78
CA LEU A 255 -0.11 0.78 -6.70
C LEU A 255 0.04 1.75 -5.52
N PHE A 256 -1.00 2.53 -5.25
CA PHE A 256 -1.04 3.54 -4.19
C PHE A 256 -1.80 3.02 -2.96
N TRP A 257 -1.06 2.63 -1.93
CA TRP A 257 -1.56 1.98 -0.73
C TRP A 257 -2.03 2.99 0.32
N ILE A 258 -3.24 2.75 0.82
CA ILE A 258 -3.85 3.48 1.93
C ILE A 258 -4.07 2.47 3.07
N HIS A 259 -3.34 2.63 4.16
CA HIS A 259 -3.41 1.70 5.29
C HIS A 259 -4.75 1.78 6.04
N GLY A 260 -5.11 0.66 6.68
CA GLY A 260 -6.25 0.54 7.59
C GLY A 260 -5.98 1.05 9.01
N GLY A 261 -6.74 0.52 9.98
CA GLY A 261 -6.62 0.85 11.41
C GLY A 261 -7.75 1.73 11.97
N GLY A 262 -8.97 1.57 11.43
CA GLY A 262 -10.21 2.15 12.00
C GLY A 262 -10.25 3.69 12.04
N ASN A 263 -9.44 4.37 11.22
CA ASN A 263 -9.21 5.81 11.29
C ASN A 263 -8.64 6.32 12.63
N VAL A 264 -8.03 5.43 13.44
CA VAL A 264 -7.45 5.79 14.75
C VAL A 264 -5.98 5.39 14.89
N ASN A 265 -5.51 4.41 14.12
CA ASN A 265 -4.14 3.93 14.10
C ASN A 265 -3.73 3.39 12.70
N GLY A 266 -2.45 3.06 12.52
CA GLY A 266 -1.83 2.65 11.25
C GLY A 266 -0.76 3.63 10.76
N MET A 267 0.07 3.21 9.81
CA MET A 267 1.08 4.05 9.17
C MET A 267 1.55 3.49 7.84
N GLY A 268 2.00 4.33 6.90
CA GLY A 268 2.60 3.91 5.64
C GLY A 268 3.94 3.18 5.78
N SER A 269 4.60 3.25 6.94
CA SER A 269 5.87 2.56 7.23
C SER A 269 5.71 1.17 7.85
N ASP A 270 4.49 0.66 8.02
CA ASP A 270 4.28 -0.70 8.52
C ASP A 270 4.73 -1.72 7.46
N GLU A 271 5.73 -2.52 7.81
CA GLU A 271 6.36 -3.45 6.87
C GLU A 271 5.49 -4.67 6.54
N THR A 272 4.31 -4.82 7.16
CA THR A 272 3.27 -5.76 6.71
C THR A 272 2.96 -5.53 5.22
N PHE A 273 3.07 -4.29 4.75
CA PHE A 273 2.88 -3.91 3.36
C PHE A 273 4.11 -3.23 2.76
N ASP A 274 5.30 -3.73 3.12
CA ASP A 274 6.50 -3.39 2.40
C ASP A 274 6.38 -3.75 0.91
N GLY A 275 6.69 -2.80 0.03
CA GLY A 275 6.51 -2.96 -1.42
C GLY A 275 7.57 -3.85 -2.09
N GLY A 276 8.65 -4.21 -1.42
CA GLY A 276 9.81 -4.91 -1.99
C GLY A 276 9.45 -6.20 -2.75
N PRO A 277 8.76 -7.16 -2.12
CA PRO A 277 8.44 -8.43 -2.77
C PRO A 277 7.47 -8.25 -3.95
N LEU A 278 6.42 -7.45 -3.77
CA LEU A 278 5.44 -7.18 -4.83
C LEU A 278 6.07 -6.48 -6.06
N VAL A 279 6.93 -5.48 -5.84
CA VAL A 279 7.65 -4.78 -6.93
C VAL A 279 8.58 -5.71 -7.68
N SER A 280 9.38 -6.52 -6.96
CA SER A 280 10.38 -7.41 -7.57
C SER A 280 9.75 -8.57 -8.37
N ARG A 281 8.59 -9.07 -7.93
CA ARG A 281 7.80 -10.04 -8.69
C ARG A 281 7.13 -9.38 -9.89
N SER A 282 6.33 -8.35 -9.63
CA SER A 282 5.26 -7.98 -10.54
C SER A 282 5.60 -6.82 -11.46
N ASP A 283 6.78 -6.18 -11.36
CA ASP A 283 7.20 -5.07 -12.23
C ASP A 283 6.23 -3.88 -12.17
N VAL A 284 5.92 -3.46 -10.94
CA VAL A 284 5.04 -2.32 -10.58
C VAL A 284 5.82 -1.31 -9.73
N VAL A 285 5.25 -0.14 -9.48
CA VAL A 285 5.71 0.79 -8.43
C VAL A 285 4.71 0.75 -7.29
N VAL A 286 5.19 0.64 -6.05
CA VAL A 286 4.34 0.70 -4.86
C VAL A 286 4.61 1.99 -4.12
N VAL A 287 3.55 2.72 -3.77
CA VAL A 287 3.60 3.91 -2.94
C VAL A 287 2.77 3.67 -1.68
N THR A 288 3.34 3.87 -0.50
CA THR A 288 2.59 3.82 0.77
C THR A 288 2.57 5.21 1.40
N ILE A 289 1.49 5.58 2.09
CA ILE A 289 1.35 6.91 2.67
C ILE A 289 0.98 6.87 4.15
N ASN A 290 1.46 7.85 4.90
CA ASN A 290 0.80 8.27 6.14
C ASN A 290 -0.30 9.28 5.81
N TYR A 291 -1.33 9.39 6.64
CA TYR A 291 -2.33 10.45 6.62
C TYR A 291 -2.83 10.72 8.04
N ARG A 292 -3.30 11.94 8.34
CA ARG A 292 -3.83 12.23 9.69
C ARG A 292 -5.04 11.37 10.00
N MET A 293 -5.15 10.97 11.27
CA MET A 293 -6.21 10.12 11.78
C MET A 293 -6.88 10.76 12.99
N ASN A 294 -7.87 10.07 13.56
CA ASN A 294 -8.56 10.43 14.79
C ASN A 294 -9.01 11.91 14.81
N ILE A 295 -9.00 12.56 15.98
CA ILE A 295 -9.35 13.97 16.10
C ILE A 295 -8.54 14.86 15.15
N PHE A 296 -7.26 14.55 14.89
CA PHE A 296 -6.39 15.37 14.03
C PHE A 296 -6.78 15.33 12.55
N GLY A 297 -7.38 14.22 12.09
CA GLY A 297 -7.77 14.00 10.70
C GLY A 297 -9.23 14.29 10.39
N TYR A 298 -10.11 14.13 11.39
CA TYR A 298 -11.56 14.03 11.16
C TYR A 298 -12.43 15.00 11.96
N LEU A 299 -11.88 15.79 12.89
CA LEU A 299 -12.67 16.79 13.61
C LEU A 299 -13.26 17.83 12.66
N GLY A 300 -14.59 17.85 12.53
CA GLY A 300 -15.35 18.85 11.80
C GLY A 300 -16.47 19.42 12.67
N LEU A 301 -16.54 20.74 12.78
CA LEU A 301 -17.53 21.49 13.55
C LEU A 301 -18.24 22.49 12.63
N ASN A 302 -19.57 22.44 12.62
CA ASN A 302 -20.39 23.27 11.74
C ASN A 302 -20.16 24.78 11.98
N ASP A 303 -20.24 25.60 10.94
CA ASP A 303 -20.10 27.07 10.99
C ASP A 303 -18.78 27.57 11.61
N THR A 304 -17.73 26.74 11.60
CA THR A 304 -16.38 27.10 12.07
C THR A 304 -15.33 26.99 10.96
N SER A 305 -14.09 27.42 11.24
CA SER A 305 -12.94 27.15 10.36
C SER A 305 -12.38 25.73 10.51
N ILE A 306 -12.97 24.90 11.38
CA ILE A 306 -12.60 23.51 11.60
C ILE A 306 -13.61 22.64 10.85
N THR A 307 -13.45 22.55 9.53
CA THR A 307 -14.43 21.90 8.64
C THR A 307 -14.26 20.38 8.54
N GLY A 308 -13.17 19.84 9.09
CA GLY A 308 -12.88 18.40 9.02
C GLY A 308 -12.36 17.95 7.65
N ASN A 309 -12.38 16.63 7.43
CA ASN A 309 -11.91 15.96 6.22
C ASN A 309 -10.43 16.24 5.89
N TYR A 310 -9.61 16.52 6.92
CA TYR A 310 -8.17 16.73 6.75
C TYR A 310 -7.47 15.44 6.29
N ALA A 311 -7.88 14.29 6.83
CA ALA A 311 -7.41 12.98 6.40
C ALA A 311 -7.69 12.72 4.90
N MET A 312 -8.87 13.13 4.41
CA MET A 312 -9.21 13.05 2.98
C MET A 312 -8.29 13.95 2.15
N ALA A 313 -8.10 15.18 2.60
CA ALA A 313 -7.24 16.13 1.91
C ALA A 313 -5.77 15.68 1.90
N ASP A 314 -5.28 15.02 2.95
CA ASP A 314 -3.93 14.44 3.03
C ASP A 314 -3.73 13.36 1.95
N LYS A 315 -4.68 12.43 1.83
CA LYS A 315 -4.67 11.37 0.79
C LYS A 315 -4.67 11.98 -0.62
N ILE A 316 -5.49 13.01 -0.85
CA ILE A 316 -5.57 13.72 -2.13
C ILE A 316 -4.26 14.48 -2.44
N ALA A 317 -3.65 15.11 -1.44
CA ALA A 317 -2.36 15.79 -1.60
C ALA A 317 -1.24 14.80 -1.93
N ALA A 318 -1.21 13.65 -1.28
CA ALA A 318 -0.25 12.60 -1.58
C ALA A 318 -0.44 12.03 -3.00
N LEU A 319 -1.69 11.81 -3.45
CA LEU A 319 -1.99 11.43 -4.83
C LEU A 319 -1.56 12.50 -5.84
N GLY A 320 -1.77 13.78 -5.53
CA GLY A 320 -1.27 14.89 -6.35
C GLY A 320 0.26 14.83 -6.49
N ARG A 321 0.97 14.58 -5.38
CA ARG A 321 2.43 14.40 -5.38
C ARG A 321 2.88 13.22 -6.25
N VAL A 322 2.15 12.10 -6.19
CA VAL A 322 2.40 10.94 -7.06
C VAL A 322 2.18 11.30 -8.52
N LYS A 323 1.08 11.97 -8.86
CA LYS A 323 0.82 12.40 -10.24
C LYS A 323 1.94 13.28 -10.80
N ASP A 324 2.48 14.18 -9.98
CA ASP A 324 3.49 15.15 -10.41
C ASP A 324 4.89 14.54 -10.55
N HIS A 325 5.23 13.51 -9.76
CA HIS A 325 6.63 13.08 -9.59
C HIS A 325 6.92 11.59 -9.80
N ILE A 326 5.91 10.70 -9.84
CA ILE A 326 6.15 9.25 -9.82
C ILE A 326 6.88 8.74 -11.08
N ALA A 327 6.79 9.49 -12.19
CA ALA A 327 7.55 9.21 -13.40
C ALA A 327 9.06 9.18 -13.18
N ASP A 328 9.59 10.02 -12.28
CA ASP A 328 11.02 10.03 -11.95
C ASP A 328 11.46 8.82 -11.10
N PHE A 329 10.49 8.06 -10.58
CA PHE A 329 10.68 6.79 -9.89
C PHE A 329 10.28 5.59 -10.77
N GLY A 330 10.06 5.81 -12.07
CA GLY A 330 9.72 4.77 -13.04
C GLY A 330 8.26 4.33 -13.03
N GLY A 331 7.37 5.06 -12.34
CA GLY A 331 5.93 4.82 -12.33
C GLY A 331 5.19 5.62 -13.40
N ASP A 332 4.08 5.09 -13.89
CA ASP A 332 3.22 5.71 -14.89
C ASP A 332 2.12 6.51 -14.17
N PRO A 333 2.15 7.86 -14.20
CA PRO A 333 1.14 8.68 -13.55
C PRO A 333 -0.26 8.51 -14.18
N ASP A 334 -0.36 7.91 -15.37
CA ASP A 334 -1.61 7.61 -16.06
C ASP A 334 -2.11 6.18 -15.79
N LYS A 335 -1.46 5.44 -14.88
CA LYS A 335 -1.86 4.10 -14.44
C LYS A 335 -1.73 3.94 -12.92
N VAL A 336 -2.31 4.88 -12.20
CA VAL A 336 -2.40 4.85 -10.73
C VAL A 336 -3.61 4.05 -10.29
N THR A 337 -3.40 3.01 -9.49
CA THR A 337 -4.44 2.22 -8.84
C THR A 337 -4.39 2.50 -7.34
N ILE A 338 -5.46 3.07 -6.79
CA ILE A 338 -5.59 3.20 -5.33
C ILE A 338 -6.05 1.87 -4.76
N PHE A 339 -5.44 1.45 -3.65
CA PHE A 339 -5.87 0.27 -2.93
C PHE A 339 -5.67 0.43 -1.43
N GLY A 340 -6.54 -0.20 -0.66
CA GLY A 340 -6.50 -0.09 0.79
C GLY A 340 -7.32 -1.16 1.47
N GLN A 341 -6.98 -1.43 2.72
CA GLN A 341 -7.62 -2.45 3.54
C GLN A 341 -8.31 -1.84 4.77
N SER A 342 -9.45 -2.38 5.17
CA SER A 342 -10.23 -1.90 6.33
C SER A 342 -10.64 -0.42 6.17
N ALA A 343 -10.27 0.46 7.10
CA ALA A 343 -10.42 1.92 6.95
C ALA A 343 -9.67 2.51 5.73
N GLY A 344 -8.64 1.83 5.23
CA GLY A 344 -8.03 2.11 3.94
C GLY A 344 -8.96 1.78 2.78
N GLY A 345 -9.74 0.70 2.88
CA GLY A 345 -10.83 0.37 1.97
C GLY A 345 -11.96 1.41 2.02
N TRP A 346 -12.33 1.89 3.21
CA TRP A 346 -13.22 3.07 3.35
C TRP A 346 -12.68 4.26 2.58
N SER A 347 -11.39 4.54 2.75
CA SER A 347 -10.72 5.65 2.08
C SER A 347 -10.77 5.53 0.55
N VAL A 348 -10.64 4.32 0.01
CA VAL A 348 -10.80 4.07 -1.43
C VAL A 348 -12.22 4.42 -1.88
N ILE A 349 -13.25 3.96 -1.16
CA ILE A 349 -14.66 4.25 -1.48
C ILE A 349 -14.96 5.75 -1.35
N GLU A 350 -14.42 6.42 -0.35
CA GLU A 350 -14.56 7.85 -0.17
C GLU A 350 -13.87 8.64 -1.30
N LEU A 351 -12.68 8.22 -1.75
CA LEU A 351 -12.00 8.82 -2.90
C LEU A 351 -12.75 8.57 -4.21
N LEU A 352 -13.40 7.42 -4.38
CA LEU A 352 -14.29 7.16 -5.52
C LEU A 352 -15.48 8.14 -5.56
N LYS A 353 -15.91 8.67 -4.41
CA LYS A 353 -17.00 9.64 -4.29
C LYS A 353 -16.55 11.09 -4.30
N SER A 354 -15.30 11.39 -3.96
CA SER A 354 -14.89 12.77 -3.73
C SER A 354 -14.62 13.50 -5.05
N PRO A 355 -15.30 14.62 -5.36
CA PRO A 355 -14.99 15.40 -6.57
C PRO A 355 -13.57 16.00 -6.53
N LYS A 356 -12.96 16.10 -5.34
CA LYS A 356 -11.59 16.60 -5.16
C LYS A 356 -10.52 15.59 -5.58
N ALA A 357 -10.88 14.32 -5.74
CA ALA A 357 -9.97 13.26 -6.16
C ALA A 357 -10.03 12.96 -7.68
N ALA A 358 -10.87 13.70 -8.42
CA ALA A 358 -11.09 13.46 -9.85
C ALA A 358 -9.80 13.54 -10.68
N GLY A 359 -9.56 12.50 -11.48
CA GLY A 359 -8.41 12.40 -12.38
C GLY A 359 -7.08 12.02 -11.71
N LEU A 360 -7.07 11.70 -10.41
CA LEU A 360 -5.85 11.32 -9.68
C LEU A 360 -5.54 9.82 -9.73
N PHE A 361 -6.50 8.98 -10.11
CA PHE A 361 -6.35 7.53 -10.21
C PHE A 361 -7.21 6.95 -11.33
N HIS A 362 -6.90 5.70 -11.70
CA HIS A 362 -7.40 5.03 -12.90
C HIS A 362 -8.06 3.69 -12.61
N HIS A 363 -7.71 3.03 -11.50
CA HIS A 363 -8.41 1.85 -10.96
C HIS A 363 -8.49 1.94 -9.44
N ALA A 364 -9.37 1.16 -8.82
CA ALA A 364 -9.54 1.12 -7.37
C ALA A 364 -9.70 -0.31 -6.84
N ILE A 365 -9.10 -0.61 -5.68
CA ILE A 365 -9.25 -1.88 -4.97
C ILE A 365 -9.62 -1.62 -3.50
N SER A 366 -10.76 -2.12 -3.02
CA SER A 366 -11.20 -1.98 -1.63
C SER A 366 -11.21 -3.34 -0.93
N GLN A 367 -10.23 -3.59 -0.07
CA GLN A 367 -10.08 -4.84 0.66
C GLN A 367 -10.76 -4.73 2.03
N SER A 368 -11.79 -5.55 2.31
CA SER A 368 -12.54 -5.52 3.57
C SER A 368 -13.02 -4.12 3.96
N GLY A 369 -13.47 -3.33 2.98
CA GLY A 369 -13.84 -1.93 3.14
C GLY A 369 -15.34 -1.67 3.32
N GLY A 370 -16.21 -2.68 3.25
CA GLY A 370 -17.66 -2.44 3.36
C GLY A 370 -18.18 -1.44 2.30
N ALA A 371 -19.00 -0.48 2.72
CA ALA A 371 -19.51 0.61 1.86
C ALA A 371 -18.92 2.00 2.19
N GLY A 372 -17.98 2.11 3.14
CA GLY A 372 -17.59 3.39 3.74
C GLY A 372 -18.75 4.06 4.50
N SER A 373 -18.45 5.08 5.32
CA SER A 373 -19.47 5.78 6.10
C SER A 373 -19.18 7.27 6.22
N LEU A 374 -20.22 8.07 6.39
CA LEU A 374 -20.13 9.50 6.67
C LEU A 374 -20.80 9.84 8.00
N ARG A 375 -20.43 10.99 8.56
CA ARG A 375 -21.10 11.58 9.72
C ARG A 375 -21.54 13.01 9.41
N THR A 376 -22.66 13.43 9.99
CA THR A 376 -23.06 14.85 9.94
C THR A 376 -22.23 15.68 10.92
N TYR A 377 -22.15 17.00 10.71
CA TYR A 377 -21.52 17.88 11.69
C TYR A 377 -22.18 17.79 13.07
N GLU A 378 -23.52 17.67 13.13
CA GLU A 378 -24.28 17.56 14.38
C GLU A 378 -23.84 16.33 15.17
N ALA A 379 -23.81 15.16 14.53
CA ALA A 379 -23.39 13.92 15.18
C ALA A 379 -21.91 13.95 15.57
N THR A 380 -21.06 14.62 14.80
CA THR A 380 -19.66 14.86 15.21
C THR A 380 -19.59 15.76 16.44
N TYR A 381 -20.37 16.84 16.48
CA TYR A 381 -20.42 17.77 17.61
C TYR A 381 -20.89 17.07 18.89
N GLU A 382 -22.02 16.35 18.85
CA GLU A 382 -22.56 15.61 20.00
C GLU A 382 -21.55 14.64 20.60
N LEU A 383 -20.73 14.01 19.77
CA LEU A 383 -19.71 13.05 20.19
C LEU A 383 -18.53 13.72 20.90
N VAL A 384 -18.09 14.89 20.44
CA VAL A 384 -16.85 15.53 20.92
C VAL A 384 -17.09 16.63 21.95
N GLU A 385 -18.29 17.21 22.00
CA GLU A 385 -18.66 18.33 22.88
C GLU A 385 -18.29 18.07 24.36
N PRO A 386 -18.61 16.91 24.97
CA PRO A 386 -18.34 16.67 26.39
C PRO A 386 -16.85 16.71 26.75
N TYR A 387 -15.99 16.49 25.76
CA TYR A 387 -14.54 16.40 25.93
C TYR A 387 -13.82 17.69 25.52
N LEU A 388 -14.36 18.43 24.54
CA LEU A 388 -13.76 19.68 24.05
C LEU A 388 -14.24 20.92 24.81
N SER A 389 -15.50 20.96 25.27
CA SER A 389 -16.05 22.11 25.99
C SER A 389 -15.32 22.46 27.30
N PRO A 390 -14.68 21.51 28.03
CA PRO A 390 -13.81 21.86 29.17
C PRO A 390 -12.47 22.50 28.78
N LEU A 391 -12.04 22.36 27.52
CA LEU A 391 -10.74 22.83 27.03
C LEU A 391 -10.86 24.17 26.29
N CYS A 392 -11.90 24.30 25.46
CA CYS A 392 -12.16 25.46 24.62
C CYS A 392 -13.65 25.79 24.61
N ASP A 393 -13.98 27.08 24.54
CA ASP A 393 -15.36 27.52 24.36
C ASP A 393 -15.79 27.30 22.91
N LEU A 394 -16.59 26.24 22.68
CA LEU A 394 -17.08 25.84 21.37
C LEU A 394 -18.07 26.84 20.75
N GLN A 395 -18.53 27.85 21.51
CA GLN A 395 -19.42 28.90 21.03
C GLN A 395 -18.67 30.15 20.52
N GLN A 396 -17.34 30.16 20.61
CA GLN A 396 -16.50 31.24 20.07
C GLN A 396 -16.57 31.33 18.56
N SER A 397 -16.07 32.45 18.00
CA SER A 397 -15.88 32.55 16.56
C SER A 397 -14.90 31.47 16.07
N GLY A 398 -15.07 31.00 14.83
CA GLY A 398 -14.27 29.90 14.29
C GLY A 398 -12.75 30.12 14.41
N ALA A 399 -12.27 31.36 14.23
CA ALA A 399 -10.86 31.69 14.36
C ALA A 399 -10.33 31.62 15.81
N GLU A 400 -11.12 32.04 16.79
CA GLU A 400 -10.75 31.97 18.21
C GLU A 400 -10.77 30.51 18.70
N LEU A 401 -11.79 29.75 18.31
CA LEU A 401 -11.88 28.32 18.61
C LEU A 401 -10.72 27.54 18.00
N LEU A 402 -10.37 27.80 16.74
CA LEU A 402 -9.22 27.21 16.08
C LEU A 402 -7.92 27.51 16.84
N GLN A 403 -7.68 28.78 17.20
CA GLN A 403 -6.48 29.15 17.97
C GLN A 403 -6.44 28.45 19.34
N CYS A 404 -7.58 28.33 20.00
CA CYS A 404 -7.69 27.60 21.27
C CYS A 404 -7.28 26.13 21.08
N LEU A 405 -7.87 25.43 20.10
CA LEU A 405 -7.60 24.01 19.85
C LEU A 405 -6.17 23.76 19.33
N GLN A 406 -5.60 24.69 18.58
CA GLN A 406 -4.18 24.65 18.18
C GLN A 406 -3.22 24.81 19.38
N ALA A 407 -3.65 25.51 20.44
CA ALA A 407 -2.86 25.68 21.65
C ALA A 407 -2.98 24.51 22.65
N VAL A 408 -3.99 23.64 22.51
CA VAL A 408 -4.13 22.45 23.36
C VAL A 408 -2.95 21.50 23.11
N PRO A 409 -2.33 20.90 24.16
CA PRO A 409 -1.30 19.88 23.96
C PRO A 409 -1.82 18.70 23.13
N ALA A 410 -0.99 18.21 22.20
CA ALA A 410 -1.39 17.15 21.28
C ALA A 410 -1.84 15.87 22.02
N ASP A 411 -1.14 15.48 23.08
CA ASP A 411 -1.50 14.33 23.91
C ASP A 411 -2.89 14.48 24.57
N THR A 412 -3.28 15.71 24.92
CA THR A 412 -4.62 15.96 25.49
C THR A 412 -5.71 15.74 24.43
N LEU A 413 -5.49 16.21 23.20
CA LEU A 413 -6.41 15.97 22.08
C LEU A 413 -6.43 14.47 21.70
N LEU A 414 -5.26 13.84 21.64
CA LEU A 414 -5.15 12.41 21.34
C LEU A 414 -5.92 11.57 22.37
N ASN A 415 -5.86 11.92 23.66
CA ASN A 415 -6.59 11.23 24.72
C ASN A 415 -8.12 11.28 24.53
N ILE A 416 -8.67 12.31 23.90
CA ILE A 416 -10.10 12.36 23.54
C ILE A 416 -10.45 11.23 22.58
N SER A 417 -9.53 10.88 21.68
CA SER A 417 -9.71 9.78 20.72
C SER A 417 -9.78 8.40 21.39
N SER A 418 -9.44 8.27 22.68
CA SER A 418 -9.64 7.01 23.41
C SER A 418 -11.10 6.77 23.83
N TYR A 419 -11.94 7.81 23.84
CA TYR A 419 -13.36 7.71 24.16
C TYR A 419 -14.25 7.60 22.91
N VAL A 420 -13.67 7.79 21.73
CA VAL A 420 -14.34 7.70 20.44
C VAL A 420 -13.81 6.48 19.70
N SER A 421 -14.65 5.46 19.54
CA SER A 421 -14.25 4.19 18.91
C SER A 421 -13.92 4.32 17.42
N THR A 422 -14.65 5.16 16.67
CA THR A 422 -14.42 5.37 15.23
C THR A 422 -14.64 6.82 14.81
N TRP A 423 -13.68 7.35 14.05
CA TRP A 423 -13.75 8.66 13.39
C TRP A 423 -14.14 8.50 11.93
N LEU A 424 -15.04 9.35 11.45
CA LEU A 424 -15.62 9.27 10.11
C LEU A 424 -15.49 10.61 9.38
N THR A 425 -15.45 10.53 8.05
CA THR A 425 -15.51 11.70 7.17
C THR A 425 -16.82 12.45 7.38
N VAL A 426 -16.75 13.77 7.47
CA VAL A 426 -17.92 14.64 7.64
C VAL A 426 -18.54 14.93 6.28
N GLN A 427 -19.87 14.79 6.16
CA GLN A 427 -20.60 15.21 4.97
C GLN A 427 -20.63 16.75 4.91
N ASP A 428 -19.67 17.33 4.20
CA ASP A 428 -19.43 18.77 4.12
C ASP A 428 -19.92 19.41 2.80
N GLY A 429 -20.35 18.60 1.83
CA GLY A 429 -20.75 19.07 0.51
C GLY A 429 -19.59 19.54 -0.39
N VAL A 430 -18.33 19.32 0.02
CA VAL A 430 -17.11 19.72 -0.70
C VAL A 430 -16.21 18.53 -0.97
N TYR A 431 -15.78 17.82 0.08
CA TYR A 431 -15.02 16.58 -0.02
C TYR A 431 -15.94 15.37 -0.05
N ALA A 432 -17.02 15.39 0.76
CA ALA A 432 -18.00 14.33 0.84
C ALA A 432 -19.41 14.90 0.59
N LEU A 433 -20.02 14.47 -0.50
CA LEU A 433 -21.27 15.05 -1.00
C LEU A 433 -22.50 14.41 -0.38
N ASN A 434 -22.57 13.08 -0.38
CA ASN A 434 -23.72 12.32 0.10
C ASN A 434 -23.34 10.94 0.65
N SER A 435 -24.30 10.25 1.25
CA SER A 435 -24.17 8.84 1.63
C SER A 435 -23.68 8.00 0.45
N THR A 436 -23.01 6.87 0.73
CA THR A 436 -22.46 6.03 -0.34
C THR A 436 -23.54 5.54 -1.30
N LEU A 437 -24.63 4.99 -0.77
CA LEU A 437 -25.69 4.42 -1.60
C LEU A 437 -26.37 5.47 -2.47
N ASP A 438 -26.67 6.65 -1.90
CA ASP A 438 -27.31 7.72 -2.67
C ASP A 438 -26.41 8.24 -3.78
N GLN A 439 -25.11 8.41 -3.51
CA GLN A 439 -24.19 8.94 -4.51
C GLN A 439 -23.93 7.93 -5.64
N VAL A 440 -23.74 6.65 -5.31
CA VAL A 440 -23.59 5.58 -6.29
C VAL A 440 -24.85 5.46 -7.15
N ALA A 441 -26.04 5.61 -6.57
CA ALA A 441 -27.32 5.55 -7.31
C ALA A 441 -27.47 6.64 -8.38
N LEU A 442 -26.72 7.74 -8.30
CA LEU A 442 -26.71 8.80 -9.32
C LEU A 442 -25.95 8.40 -10.59
N GLY A 443 -25.21 7.28 -10.57
CA GLY A 443 -24.50 6.74 -11.72
C GLY A 443 -23.11 7.37 -11.94
N PRO A 444 -22.49 7.12 -13.11
CA PRO A 444 -21.06 7.35 -13.32
C PRO A 444 -20.65 8.83 -13.28
N ASP A 445 -21.54 9.76 -13.63
CA ASP A 445 -21.24 11.20 -13.62
C ASP A 445 -21.09 11.78 -12.20
N ALA A 446 -21.59 11.07 -11.19
CA ALA A 446 -21.49 11.47 -9.77
C ALA A 446 -20.32 10.80 -9.03
N MET A 447 -19.54 9.98 -9.73
CA MET A 447 -18.46 9.17 -9.19
C MET A 447 -17.16 9.42 -9.96
N ASN A 448 -16.02 9.15 -9.34
CA ASN A 448 -14.78 8.92 -10.06
C ASN A 448 -14.87 7.51 -10.68
N SER A 449 -15.55 7.43 -11.82
CA SER A 449 -15.92 6.16 -12.47
C SER A 449 -14.70 5.48 -13.11
N VAL A 450 -14.17 4.47 -12.41
CA VAL A 450 -13.03 3.64 -12.82
C VAL A 450 -13.33 2.16 -12.57
N PRO A 451 -12.65 1.21 -13.24
CA PRO A 451 -12.70 -0.20 -12.85
C PRO A 451 -12.45 -0.36 -11.34
N PHE A 452 -13.32 -1.12 -10.69
CA PHE A 452 -13.35 -1.26 -9.23
C PHE A 452 -13.33 -2.74 -8.82
N MET A 453 -12.40 -3.11 -7.96
CA MET A 453 -12.33 -4.43 -7.34
C MET A 453 -12.58 -4.31 -5.84
N LEU A 454 -13.33 -5.22 -5.24
CA LEU A 454 -13.55 -5.26 -3.80
C LEU A 454 -13.84 -6.66 -3.30
N GLY A 455 -13.59 -6.91 -2.02
CA GLY A 455 -13.84 -8.22 -1.44
C GLY A 455 -13.52 -8.31 0.04
N PHE A 456 -13.64 -9.52 0.57
CA PHE A 456 -13.68 -9.78 2.00
C PHE A 456 -12.94 -11.07 2.38
N MET A 457 -12.61 -11.17 3.66
CA MET A 457 -12.28 -12.41 4.32
C MET A 457 -13.58 -13.00 4.90
N PRO A 458 -13.88 -14.30 4.75
CA PRO A 458 -15.11 -14.92 5.23
C PRO A 458 -15.46 -14.70 6.71
N GLU A 459 -14.45 -14.58 7.59
CA GLU A 459 -14.65 -14.47 9.03
C GLU A 459 -14.02 -13.19 9.62
N GLU A 460 -14.24 -12.05 8.96
CA GLU A 460 -13.74 -10.71 9.37
C GLU A 460 -13.90 -10.44 10.87
N GLY A 461 -15.10 -10.72 11.41
CA GLY A 461 -15.48 -10.41 12.78
C GLY A 461 -14.59 -11.08 13.83
N GLN A 462 -13.91 -12.17 13.49
CA GLN A 462 -13.07 -12.93 14.42
C GLN A 462 -12.00 -12.02 15.01
N SER A 463 -11.18 -11.38 14.16
CA SER A 463 -10.08 -10.53 14.62
C SER A 463 -10.55 -9.10 14.96
N LEU A 464 -11.61 -8.62 14.30
CA LEU A 464 -12.21 -7.31 14.59
C LEU A 464 -12.82 -7.20 16.00
N LEU A 465 -13.45 -8.26 16.50
CA LEU A 465 -13.99 -8.28 17.88
C LEU A 465 -12.90 -8.48 18.93
N GLY A 466 -11.69 -8.87 18.53
CA GLY A 466 -10.58 -9.15 19.43
C GLY A 466 -10.98 -10.17 20.50
N THR A 467 -10.89 -9.76 21.77
CA THR A 467 -11.28 -10.60 22.92
C THR A 467 -12.64 -10.25 23.52
N THR A 468 -13.44 -9.44 22.81
CA THR A 468 -14.78 -9.00 23.27
C THR A 468 -15.72 -10.17 23.50
N ILE A 469 -15.59 -11.22 22.68
CA ILE A 469 -16.33 -12.47 22.81
C ILE A 469 -15.36 -13.64 22.90
N SER A 470 -15.77 -14.71 23.57
CA SER A 470 -14.94 -15.92 23.77
C SER A 470 -15.42 -17.06 22.88
N PRO A 471 -14.51 -17.84 22.27
CA PRO A 471 -14.86 -19.07 21.54
C PRO A 471 -15.63 -20.10 22.36
N ASN A 472 -15.54 -20.04 23.69
CA ASN A 472 -16.21 -20.97 24.59
C ASN A 472 -17.61 -20.49 25.05
N ASN A 473 -18.10 -19.36 24.53
CA ASN A 473 -19.41 -18.85 24.92
C ASN A 473 -20.53 -19.78 24.45
N THR A 474 -21.56 -19.95 25.29
CA THR A 474 -22.70 -20.83 25.01
C THR A 474 -24.05 -20.12 25.03
N ASP A 475 -24.09 -18.83 25.42
CA ASP A 475 -25.28 -17.98 25.38
C ASP A 475 -25.21 -17.06 24.15
N PHE A 476 -25.99 -17.37 23.12
CA PHE A 476 -26.02 -16.59 21.88
C PHE A 476 -26.50 -15.16 22.11
N ASN A 477 -27.58 -14.98 22.89
CA ASN A 477 -28.18 -13.67 23.09
C ASN A 477 -27.22 -12.73 23.81
N GLN A 478 -26.58 -13.21 24.89
CA GLN A 478 -25.60 -12.41 25.61
C GLN A 478 -24.38 -12.10 24.75
N THR A 479 -23.87 -13.10 24.02
CA THR A 479 -22.66 -12.94 23.19
C THR A 479 -22.88 -11.94 22.07
N LEU A 480 -24.03 -12.02 21.40
CA LEU A 480 -24.40 -11.11 20.33
C LEU A 480 -24.58 -9.67 20.84
N ASN A 481 -25.24 -9.48 21.99
CA ASN A 481 -25.39 -8.14 22.59
C ASN A 481 -24.07 -7.49 22.99
N ASN A 482 -23.00 -8.28 23.19
CA ASN A 482 -21.66 -7.74 23.43
C ASN A 482 -20.95 -7.35 22.12
N ALA A 483 -21.34 -7.95 20.99
CA ALA A 483 -20.67 -7.77 19.70
C ALA A 483 -21.30 -6.67 18.85
N VAL A 484 -22.62 -6.54 18.85
CA VAL A 484 -23.36 -5.60 17.99
C VAL A 484 -24.30 -4.71 18.80
N PRO A 485 -24.79 -3.57 18.25
CA PRO A 485 -25.81 -2.76 18.92
C PRO A 485 -27.03 -3.59 19.34
N SER A 486 -27.61 -3.28 20.50
CA SER A 486 -28.70 -4.09 21.08
C SER A 486 -29.93 -4.19 20.18
N THR A 487 -30.25 -3.13 19.42
CA THR A 487 -31.35 -3.13 18.45
C THR A 487 -31.12 -4.15 17.34
N LEU A 488 -29.91 -4.22 16.80
CA LEU A 488 -29.55 -5.22 15.80
C LEU A 488 -29.52 -6.63 16.40
N ALA A 489 -29.02 -6.80 17.63
CA ALA A 489 -29.04 -8.08 18.29
C ALA A 489 -30.47 -8.64 18.42
N GLU A 490 -31.44 -7.79 18.77
CA GLU A 490 -32.86 -8.16 18.84
C GLU A 490 -33.40 -8.62 17.48
N ASP A 491 -33.12 -7.89 16.40
CA ASP A 491 -33.58 -8.23 15.05
C ASP A 491 -32.96 -9.55 14.54
N VAL A 492 -31.66 -9.74 14.77
CA VAL A 492 -30.94 -10.99 14.45
C VAL A 492 -31.57 -12.18 15.17
N ILE A 493 -31.81 -12.06 16.48
CA ILE A 493 -32.41 -13.12 17.30
C ILE A 493 -33.84 -13.42 16.83
N GLN A 494 -34.65 -12.39 16.60
CA GLN A 494 -36.05 -12.55 16.19
C GLN A 494 -36.20 -13.15 14.79
N SER A 495 -35.25 -12.91 13.89
CA SER A 495 -35.27 -13.44 12.53
C SER A 495 -35.21 -14.97 12.47
N GLY A 496 -34.56 -15.61 13.45
CA GLY A 496 -34.29 -17.05 13.45
C GLY A 496 -33.29 -17.54 12.39
N LEU A 497 -32.62 -16.64 11.64
CA LEU A 497 -31.70 -17.02 10.56
C LEU A 497 -30.32 -17.49 11.05
N TRP A 498 -29.94 -17.15 12.29
CA TRP A 498 -28.73 -17.61 12.97
C TRP A 498 -29.06 -18.76 13.93
N THR A 499 -29.44 -19.90 13.38
CA THR A 499 -29.79 -21.09 14.17
C THR A 499 -28.52 -21.79 14.68
N ILE A 500 -28.36 -21.84 16.00
CA ILE A 500 -27.20 -22.50 16.65
C ILE A 500 -27.25 -24.01 16.44
N SER A 501 -26.13 -24.57 15.98
CA SER A 501 -25.94 -26.01 15.76
C SER A 501 -24.54 -26.45 16.18
N GLU A 502 -24.21 -27.73 15.97
CA GLU A 502 -22.86 -28.26 16.24
C GLU A 502 -21.81 -27.63 15.31
N ASP A 503 -22.16 -27.40 14.04
CA ASP A 503 -21.25 -26.83 13.02
C ASP A 503 -21.34 -25.29 12.94
N PHE A 504 -22.33 -24.69 13.60
CA PHE A 504 -22.56 -23.24 13.64
C PHE A 504 -22.90 -22.82 15.06
N ASP A 505 -21.88 -22.87 15.92
CA ASP A 505 -22.01 -22.58 17.34
C ASP A 505 -22.26 -21.08 17.62
N VAL A 506 -22.35 -20.74 18.90
CA VAL A 506 -22.59 -19.37 19.36
C VAL A 506 -21.51 -18.40 18.90
N TYR A 507 -20.25 -18.85 18.88
CA TYR A 507 -19.14 -18.01 18.46
C TYR A 507 -19.22 -17.73 16.95
N ASN A 508 -19.34 -18.77 16.13
CA ASN A 508 -19.47 -18.68 14.68
C ASN A 508 -20.69 -17.86 14.26
N ALA A 509 -21.82 -18.06 14.92
CA ALA A 509 -23.02 -17.28 14.65
C ALA A 509 -22.83 -15.79 14.97
N THR A 510 -22.14 -15.48 16.07
CA THR A 510 -21.85 -14.08 16.44
C THR A 510 -20.83 -13.44 15.50
N ILE A 511 -19.76 -14.16 15.14
CA ILE A 511 -18.76 -13.70 14.16
C ILE A 511 -19.43 -13.40 12.83
N ASN A 512 -20.24 -14.32 12.32
CA ASN A 512 -20.93 -14.12 11.04
C ASN A 512 -21.91 -12.92 11.10
N ALA A 513 -22.71 -12.78 12.17
CA ALA A 513 -23.58 -11.62 12.33
C ALA A 513 -22.79 -10.30 12.39
N TYR A 514 -21.64 -10.28 13.06
CA TYR A 514 -20.79 -9.10 13.15
C TYR A 514 -20.09 -8.78 11.81
N THR A 515 -19.60 -9.79 11.09
CA THR A 515 -19.02 -9.65 9.74
C THR A 515 -20.02 -9.02 8.78
N GLY A 516 -21.24 -9.55 8.74
CA GLY A 516 -22.33 -9.00 7.94
C GLY A 516 -22.67 -7.57 8.32
N TYR A 517 -22.76 -7.31 9.64
CA TYR A 517 -23.06 -5.99 10.20
C TYR A 517 -22.05 -4.93 9.80
N LEU A 518 -20.76 -5.20 9.99
CA LEU A 518 -19.75 -4.16 9.84
C LEU A 518 -19.30 -3.97 8.39
N LEU A 519 -19.29 -5.04 7.59
CA LEU A 519 -18.61 -5.05 6.29
C LEU A 519 -19.50 -5.56 5.16
N GLU A 520 -19.92 -6.82 5.19
CA GLU A 520 -20.44 -7.47 3.98
C GLU A 520 -21.78 -6.91 3.51
N CYS A 521 -22.76 -6.68 4.40
CA CYS A 521 -24.12 -6.36 3.97
C CYS A 521 -24.26 -4.94 3.39
N ALA A 522 -23.57 -3.96 4.00
CA ALA A 522 -23.51 -2.62 3.44
C ALA A 522 -22.82 -2.61 2.06
N ALA A 523 -21.74 -3.38 1.91
CA ALA A 523 -21.08 -3.53 0.62
C ALA A 523 -21.95 -4.22 -0.42
N ASP A 524 -22.67 -5.28 -0.06
CA ASP A 524 -23.59 -5.98 -0.95
C ASP A 524 -24.63 -5.02 -1.54
N SER A 525 -25.24 -4.21 -0.67
CA SER A 525 -26.14 -3.13 -1.06
C SER A 525 -25.48 -2.14 -2.04
N MET A 526 -24.25 -1.68 -1.73
CA MET A 526 -23.49 -0.77 -2.60
C MET A 526 -23.21 -1.39 -3.97
N ILE A 527 -22.74 -2.64 -4.02
CA ILE A 527 -22.37 -3.36 -5.25
C ILE A 527 -23.59 -3.50 -6.16
N LYS A 528 -24.74 -3.91 -5.60
CA LYS A 528 -25.99 -4.06 -6.34
C LYS A 528 -26.49 -2.74 -6.91
N VAL A 529 -26.40 -1.65 -6.14
CA VAL A 529 -26.77 -0.31 -6.61
C VAL A 529 -25.79 0.18 -7.69
N ALA A 530 -24.49 -0.05 -7.51
CA ALA A 530 -23.45 0.31 -8.47
C ALA A 530 -23.63 -0.40 -9.82
N ALA A 531 -23.93 -1.71 -9.80
CA ALA A 531 -24.21 -2.49 -11.00
C ALA A 531 -25.45 -1.95 -11.74
N LYS A 532 -26.56 -1.70 -11.02
CA LYS A 532 -27.81 -1.20 -11.62
C LYS A 532 -27.70 0.23 -12.18
N SER A 533 -26.91 1.07 -11.55
CA SER A 533 -26.68 2.46 -11.97
C SER A 533 -25.54 2.60 -12.98
N SER A 534 -24.78 1.53 -13.22
CA SER A 534 -23.53 1.55 -14.01
C SER A 534 -22.55 2.61 -13.50
N ALA A 535 -22.46 2.77 -12.17
CA ALA A 535 -21.60 3.76 -11.52
C ALA A 535 -20.10 3.56 -11.87
N PHE A 536 -19.71 2.32 -12.17
CA PHE A 536 -18.36 1.94 -12.58
C PHE A 536 -18.40 1.16 -13.90
N PRO A 537 -17.36 1.28 -14.74
CA PRO A 537 -17.27 0.53 -16.00
C PRO A 537 -17.18 -0.99 -15.81
N ALA A 538 -16.58 -1.44 -14.71
CA ALA A 538 -16.52 -2.83 -14.30
C ALA A 538 -16.38 -2.93 -12.78
N ILE A 539 -17.00 -3.94 -12.19
CA ILE A 539 -16.91 -4.26 -10.77
C ILE A 539 -16.46 -5.73 -10.65
N TYR A 540 -15.45 -6.02 -9.85
CA TYR A 540 -15.01 -7.39 -9.56
C TYR A 540 -15.11 -7.64 -8.06
N VAL A 541 -15.85 -8.69 -7.68
CA VAL A 541 -16.09 -9.03 -6.27
C VAL A 541 -15.36 -10.32 -5.92
N TYR A 542 -14.66 -10.36 -4.78
CA TYR A 542 -14.02 -11.58 -4.27
C TYR A 542 -14.32 -11.90 -2.81
N SER A 543 -14.05 -13.15 -2.45
CA SER A 543 -13.93 -13.63 -1.09
C SER A 543 -12.69 -14.51 -0.99
N MET A 544 -11.72 -14.13 -0.14
CA MET A 544 -10.47 -14.85 0.07
C MET A 544 -10.71 -16.09 0.93
N GLN A 545 -10.56 -17.28 0.36
CA GLN A 545 -10.75 -18.54 1.10
C GLN A 545 -9.48 -19.04 1.77
N HIS A 546 -8.36 -18.44 1.44
CA HIS A 546 -7.05 -18.75 1.99
C HIS A 546 -6.39 -17.46 2.47
N GLY A 547 -5.68 -17.53 3.59
CA GLY A 547 -4.93 -16.41 4.12
C GLY A 547 -3.98 -16.80 5.23
N TYR A 548 -3.24 -15.81 5.69
CA TYR A 548 -2.30 -15.93 6.79
C TYR A 548 -2.52 -14.76 7.75
N ALA A 549 -2.82 -15.06 9.01
CA ALA A 549 -3.14 -14.02 9.97
C ALA A 549 -1.91 -13.18 10.32
N LEU A 550 -2.13 -11.88 10.52
CA LEU A 550 -1.12 -11.03 11.12
C LEU A 550 -0.87 -11.51 12.55
N SER A 551 0.39 -11.74 12.91
CA SER A 551 0.77 -12.37 14.19
C SER A 551 0.31 -11.58 15.42
N TYR A 552 0.12 -10.28 15.28
CA TYR A 552 -0.38 -9.38 16.34
C TYR A 552 -1.91 -9.22 16.34
N TYR A 553 -2.62 -9.89 15.42
CA TYR A 553 -4.06 -9.76 15.20
C TYR A 553 -4.81 -11.10 15.17
N ASP A 554 -4.22 -12.15 15.76
CA ASP A 554 -4.85 -13.46 15.98
C ASP A 554 -4.90 -13.77 17.49
N PHE A 555 -5.96 -13.35 18.17
CA PHE A 555 -6.04 -13.37 19.64
C PHE A 555 -6.23 -14.75 20.26
N TYR A 556 -6.69 -15.70 19.45
CA TYR A 556 -7.06 -17.05 19.89
C TYR A 556 -6.29 -18.14 19.15
N ASP A 557 -5.32 -17.77 18.30
CA ASP A 557 -4.57 -18.68 17.42
C ASP A 557 -5.50 -19.53 16.53
N LEU A 558 -6.55 -18.90 15.99
CA LEU A 558 -7.58 -19.56 15.18
C LEU A 558 -7.54 -19.15 13.71
N CYS A 559 -6.75 -18.13 13.36
CA CYS A 559 -6.73 -17.54 12.03
C CYS A 559 -5.58 -18.06 11.15
N THR A 560 -4.78 -19.00 11.66
CA THR A 560 -3.68 -19.66 10.95
C THR A 560 -3.57 -21.11 11.40
N PHE A 561 -3.35 -22.04 10.47
CA PHE A 561 -3.11 -23.45 10.80
C PHE A 561 -1.61 -23.80 10.90
N PRO A 562 -1.21 -24.86 11.63
CA PRO A 562 0.20 -25.22 11.80
C PRO A 562 0.89 -25.73 10.53
N VAL A 563 2.22 -25.57 10.47
CA VAL A 563 3.05 -26.08 9.35
C VAL A 563 2.86 -27.58 9.15
N GLY A 564 2.53 -27.98 7.92
CA GLY A 564 2.33 -29.37 7.53
C GLY A 564 1.05 -30.01 8.06
N ASP A 565 0.16 -29.25 8.71
CA ASP A 565 -1.10 -29.74 9.27
C ASP A 565 -2.28 -28.87 8.81
N PRO A 566 -2.71 -28.99 7.54
CA PRO A 566 -3.83 -28.21 7.01
C PRO A 566 -5.13 -28.65 7.70
N GLN A 567 -5.63 -27.80 8.58
CA GLN A 567 -6.88 -27.96 9.31
C GLN A 567 -7.82 -26.79 8.98
N PRO A 568 -9.16 -26.95 9.13
CA PRO A 568 -10.08 -25.82 9.06
C PRO A 568 -9.66 -24.71 10.03
N TYR A 569 -9.68 -23.47 9.55
CA TYR A 569 -9.29 -22.28 10.31
C TYR A 569 -10.12 -21.08 9.84
N TYR A 570 -10.09 -19.99 10.60
CA TYR A 570 -10.79 -18.76 10.26
C TYR A 570 -9.95 -17.91 9.30
N ARG A 571 -10.58 -17.40 8.25
CA ARG A 571 -10.02 -16.41 7.34
C ARG A 571 -10.40 -15.05 7.88
N CYS A 572 -9.51 -14.51 8.70
CA CYS A 572 -9.77 -13.34 9.54
C CYS A 572 -9.40 -12.03 8.85
N HIS A 573 -9.89 -10.91 9.39
CA HIS A 573 -9.62 -9.57 8.87
C HIS A 573 -8.12 -9.29 8.72
N SER A 574 -7.77 -8.70 7.57
CA SER A 574 -6.40 -8.41 7.14
C SER A 574 -5.53 -9.63 6.82
N GLY A 575 -6.11 -10.84 6.80
CA GLY A 575 -5.42 -12.07 6.42
C GLY A 575 -5.11 -12.21 4.92
N ASP A 576 -5.34 -11.15 4.14
CA ASP A 576 -4.98 -10.99 2.72
C ASP A 576 -3.72 -10.12 2.52
N LEU A 577 -3.22 -9.45 3.55
CA LEU A 577 -2.12 -8.50 3.40
C LEU A 577 -0.79 -9.19 3.06
N TYR A 578 -0.48 -10.32 3.70
CA TYR A 578 0.75 -11.04 3.38
C TYR A 578 0.72 -11.60 1.95
N GLU A 579 -0.46 -12.00 1.48
CA GLU A 579 -0.70 -12.55 0.15
C GLU A 579 -0.51 -11.47 -0.92
N VAL A 580 -1.05 -10.26 -0.67
CA VAL A 580 -0.93 -9.13 -1.59
C VAL A 580 0.51 -8.62 -1.63
N PHE A 581 1.19 -8.49 -0.48
CA PHE A 581 2.50 -7.84 -0.42
C PHE A 581 3.70 -8.80 -0.47
N GLY A 582 3.54 -10.07 -0.13
CA GLY A 582 4.60 -11.10 -0.12
C GLY A 582 5.59 -10.94 1.05
N THR A 583 5.16 -10.34 2.15
CA THR A 583 6.01 -9.85 3.26
C THR A 583 6.23 -10.86 4.39
N TYR A 584 5.82 -12.13 4.20
CA TYR A 584 5.99 -13.22 5.17
C TYR A 584 7.40 -13.30 5.80
N HIS A 585 8.45 -13.16 4.99
CA HIS A 585 9.85 -13.22 5.42
C HIS A 585 10.29 -12.10 6.37
N ILE A 586 9.60 -10.95 6.39
CA ILE A 586 9.92 -9.84 7.31
C ILE A 586 9.52 -10.20 8.74
N PHE A 587 8.51 -11.07 8.88
CA PHE A 587 7.93 -11.48 10.16
C PHE A 587 8.23 -12.94 10.50
N ASP A 588 9.26 -13.53 9.87
CA ASP A 588 9.67 -14.93 10.05
C ASP A 588 8.52 -15.94 9.92
N GLN A 589 7.53 -15.66 9.06
CA GLN A 589 6.41 -16.57 8.85
C GLN A 589 6.85 -17.75 7.94
N PRO A 590 6.70 -19.01 8.40
CA PRO A 590 7.08 -20.17 7.62
C PRO A 590 6.12 -20.43 6.46
N VAL A 591 6.59 -21.12 5.42
CA VAL A 591 5.69 -21.77 4.46
C VAL A 591 4.97 -22.91 5.18
N ARG A 592 3.66 -22.82 5.40
CA ARG A 592 2.88 -23.87 6.10
C ARG A 592 2.71 -25.08 5.21
N VAL A 593 2.35 -24.82 3.95
CA VAL A 593 2.21 -25.81 2.88
C VAL A 593 2.65 -25.20 1.54
N PRO A 594 3.09 -26.00 0.56
CA PRO A 594 3.50 -25.47 -0.75
C PRO A 594 2.41 -24.66 -1.49
N ALA A 595 1.15 -24.90 -1.17
CA ALA A 595 0.02 -24.15 -1.72
C ALA A 595 0.06 -22.66 -1.31
N ASP A 596 0.62 -22.29 -0.16
CA ASP A 596 0.69 -20.89 0.29
C ASP A 596 1.48 -20.03 -0.72
N ILE A 597 2.60 -20.55 -1.25
CA ILE A 597 3.42 -19.88 -2.28
C ILE A 597 2.60 -19.70 -3.57
N SER A 598 1.91 -20.75 -4.00
CA SER A 598 1.15 -20.72 -5.26
C SER A 598 -0.07 -19.81 -5.16
N TYR A 599 -0.70 -19.76 -3.99
CA TYR A 599 -1.80 -18.84 -3.69
C TYR A 599 -1.33 -17.38 -3.64
N THR A 600 -0.23 -17.10 -2.96
CA THR A 600 0.41 -15.77 -2.94
C THR A 600 0.70 -15.29 -4.37
N ASN A 601 1.30 -16.17 -5.18
CA ASN A 601 1.58 -15.88 -6.58
C ASN A 601 0.31 -15.55 -7.37
N LEU A 602 -0.73 -16.35 -7.22
CA LEU A 602 -2.02 -16.12 -7.87
C LEU A 602 -2.62 -14.75 -7.51
N VAL A 603 -2.64 -14.41 -6.22
CA VAL A 603 -3.16 -13.12 -5.71
C VAL A 603 -2.35 -11.96 -6.27
N GLN A 604 -1.02 -11.99 -6.19
CA GLN A 604 -0.16 -10.92 -6.72
C GLN A 604 -0.30 -10.76 -8.24
N ASP A 605 -0.42 -11.87 -8.97
CA ASP A 605 -0.56 -11.85 -10.43
C ASP A 605 -1.92 -11.25 -10.82
N MET A 606 -3.01 -11.53 -10.08
CA MET A 606 -4.33 -10.94 -10.30
C MET A 606 -4.42 -9.45 -9.91
N TRP A 607 -3.87 -9.08 -8.75
CA TRP A 607 -3.85 -7.68 -8.31
C TRP A 607 -3.07 -6.80 -9.28
N THR A 608 -1.95 -7.30 -9.78
CA THR A 608 -1.11 -6.54 -10.71
C THR A 608 -1.60 -6.60 -12.16
N ALA A 609 -2.34 -7.64 -12.56
CA ALA A 609 -3.13 -7.62 -13.80
C ALA A 609 -4.19 -6.50 -13.74
N PHE A 610 -4.95 -6.44 -12.65
CA PHE A 610 -5.95 -5.38 -12.45
C PHE A 610 -5.31 -3.98 -12.47
N ALA A 611 -4.17 -3.79 -11.82
CA ALA A 611 -3.45 -2.51 -11.87
C ALA A 611 -3.03 -2.12 -13.30
N ARG A 612 -2.68 -3.10 -14.15
CA ARG A 612 -2.25 -2.88 -15.53
C ARG A 612 -3.39 -2.55 -16.49
N THR A 613 -4.52 -3.23 -16.34
CA THR A 613 -5.57 -3.29 -17.37
C THR A 613 -6.96 -2.91 -16.89
N GLY A 614 -7.19 -2.86 -15.58
CA GLY A 614 -8.53 -2.74 -14.98
C GLY A 614 -9.31 -4.07 -14.96
N ASP A 615 -8.65 -5.18 -15.29
CA ASP A 615 -9.21 -6.54 -15.32
C ASP A 615 -8.30 -7.47 -14.49
N PRO A 616 -8.81 -8.18 -13.47
CA PRO A 616 -8.00 -9.06 -12.63
C PRO A 616 -7.56 -10.35 -13.33
N ASN A 617 -8.00 -10.62 -14.56
CA ASN A 617 -7.59 -11.79 -15.34
C ASN A 617 -6.21 -11.58 -15.98
N PRO A 618 -5.14 -12.26 -15.55
CA PRO A 618 -3.80 -12.07 -16.10
C PRO A 618 -3.69 -12.56 -17.55
N ASP A 619 -2.95 -11.81 -18.38
CA ASP A 619 -2.61 -12.26 -19.74
C ASP A 619 -1.57 -13.39 -19.68
N LEU A 620 -1.96 -14.60 -20.09
CA LEU A 620 -1.11 -15.78 -20.03
C LEU A 620 0.16 -15.68 -20.91
N VAL A 621 0.12 -14.88 -21.98
CA VAL A 621 1.29 -14.63 -22.84
C VAL A 621 2.26 -13.68 -22.14
N ASP A 622 1.77 -12.64 -21.47
CA ASP A 622 2.61 -11.76 -20.64
C ASP A 622 3.24 -12.54 -19.48
N LEU A 623 2.47 -13.37 -18.78
CA LEU A 623 2.99 -14.24 -17.71
C LEU A 623 4.07 -15.19 -18.23
N ALA A 624 3.83 -15.86 -19.36
CA ALA A 624 4.80 -16.77 -19.96
C ALA A 624 6.11 -16.06 -20.38
N ALA A 625 6.02 -14.80 -20.84
CA ALA A 625 7.18 -13.98 -21.19
C ALA A 625 8.04 -13.61 -19.98
N ARG A 626 7.46 -13.59 -18.78
CA ARG A 626 8.14 -13.34 -17.49
C ARG A 626 8.79 -14.60 -16.89
N GLY A 627 8.57 -15.77 -17.49
CA GLY A 627 9.30 -17.00 -17.16
C GLY A 627 8.64 -17.90 -16.10
N PRO A 628 9.39 -18.90 -15.60
CA PRO A 628 8.86 -20.01 -14.80
C PRO A 628 8.32 -19.60 -13.42
N SER A 629 8.68 -18.42 -12.91
CA SER A 629 8.17 -17.86 -11.65
C SER A 629 6.65 -17.65 -11.64
N PHE A 630 6.02 -17.64 -12.82
CA PHE A 630 4.57 -17.46 -13.01
C PHE A 630 3.85 -18.77 -13.36
N GLN A 631 4.57 -19.91 -13.36
CA GLN A 631 4.03 -21.18 -13.84
C GLN A 631 2.86 -21.70 -13.00
N SER A 632 2.84 -21.46 -11.68
CA SER A 632 1.74 -21.89 -10.81
C SER A 632 0.41 -21.25 -11.25
N THR A 633 0.43 -19.96 -11.52
CA THR A 633 -0.74 -19.20 -11.98
C THR A 633 -1.15 -19.62 -13.40
N ILE A 634 -0.19 -19.74 -14.32
CA ILE A 634 -0.44 -20.18 -15.70
C ILE A 634 -1.11 -21.56 -15.71
N GLN A 635 -0.55 -22.52 -14.95
CA GLN A 635 -1.05 -23.88 -14.91
C GLN A 635 -2.47 -23.93 -14.35
N LEU A 636 -2.73 -23.23 -13.25
CA LEU A 636 -4.06 -23.18 -12.64
C LEU A 636 -5.12 -22.65 -13.63
N LEU A 637 -4.84 -21.50 -14.27
CA LEU A 637 -5.79 -20.87 -15.18
C LEU A 637 -6.00 -21.68 -16.48
N GLN A 638 -4.97 -22.38 -16.96
CA GLN A 638 -5.08 -23.28 -18.11
C GLN A 638 -5.88 -24.54 -17.79
N ASP A 639 -5.64 -25.16 -16.63
CA ASP A 639 -6.29 -26.41 -16.24
C ASP A 639 -7.77 -26.22 -15.91
N THR A 640 -8.12 -25.05 -15.36
CA THR A 640 -9.49 -24.73 -14.95
C THR A 640 -10.29 -24.02 -16.04
N GLU A 641 -9.62 -23.40 -17.02
CA GLU A 641 -10.21 -22.43 -17.96
C GLU A 641 -11.04 -21.34 -17.26
N TRP A 642 -10.72 -21.07 -15.98
CA TRP A 642 -11.47 -20.14 -15.16
C TRP A 642 -11.13 -18.69 -15.52
N VAL A 643 -12.16 -17.88 -15.60
CA VAL A 643 -12.08 -16.43 -15.81
C VAL A 643 -12.89 -15.79 -14.68
N TRP A 644 -12.33 -14.75 -14.08
CA TRP A 644 -13.03 -13.90 -13.12
C TRP A 644 -14.02 -13.00 -13.87
N PRO A 645 -15.33 -13.26 -13.79
CA PRO A 645 -16.30 -12.41 -14.47
C PRO A 645 -16.51 -11.09 -13.74
N ALA A 646 -16.79 -10.03 -14.49
CA ALA A 646 -17.29 -8.79 -13.91
C ALA A 646 -18.69 -9.00 -13.32
N TYR A 647 -18.99 -8.30 -12.24
CA TYR A 647 -20.27 -8.35 -11.55
C TYR A 647 -21.36 -7.67 -12.37
N ASP A 648 -22.45 -8.37 -12.65
CA ASP A 648 -23.53 -7.93 -13.54
C ASP A 648 -24.89 -7.71 -12.83
N GLY A 649 -24.95 -7.89 -11.50
CA GLY A 649 -26.18 -7.75 -10.70
C GLY A 649 -27.25 -8.83 -10.90
N ASP A 650 -27.22 -9.55 -12.02
CA ASP A 650 -28.16 -10.64 -12.34
C ASP A 650 -27.61 -12.00 -11.90
N SER A 651 -26.39 -12.33 -12.33
CA SER A 651 -25.69 -13.55 -11.93
C SER A 651 -24.87 -13.35 -10.64
N MET A 652 -24.66 -12.09 -10.25
CA MET A 652 -23.99 -11.65 -9.02
C MET A 652 -22.69 -12.42 -8.74
N PRO A 653 -21.77 -12.54 -9.69
CA PRO A 653 -20.64 -13.42 -9.53
C PRO A 653 -19.64 -12.89 -8.50
N VAL A 654 -19.20 -13.77 -7.61
CA VAL A 654 -18.14 -13.52 -6.63
C VAL A 654 -17.03 -14.55 -6.84
N ALA A 655 -15.79 -14.10 -7.01
CA ALA A 655 -14.64 -14.99 -7.06
C ALA A 655 -14.33 -15.53 -5.66
N SER A 656 -14.38 -16.84 -5.51
CA SER A 656 -13.91 -17.55 -4.33
C SER A 656 -12.44 -17.89 -4.57
N LEU A 657 -11.53 -17.05 -4.07
CA LEU A 657 -10.10 -17.19 -4.30
C LEU A 657 -9.50 -18.23 -3.35
N GLU A 658 -8.98 -19.31 -3.91
CA GLU A 658 -8.32 -20.43 -3.22
C GLU A 658 -7.29 -21.05 -4.16
N TYR A 659 -6.32 -21.79 -3.62
CA TYR A 659 -5.42 -22.62 -4.41
C TYR A 659 -5.40 -24.08 -3.93
N PRO A 660 -5.61 -25.08 -4.80
CA PRO A 660 -5.81 -24.98 -6.25
C PRO A 660 -7.29 -24.83 -6.68
N GLU A 661 -8.24 -24.74 -5.75
CA GLU A 661 -9.68 -24.80 -6.06
C GLU A 661 -10.32 -23.42 -6.30
N ILE A 662 -9.88 -22.71 -7.35
CA ILE A 662 -10.51 -21.44 -7.74
C ILE A 662 -11.88 -21.65 -8.39
N LYS A 663 -12.86 -20.83 -8.03
CA LYS A 663 -14.22 -20.90 -8.56
C LYS A 663 -14.98 -19.58 -8.44
N THR A 664 -16.10 -19.51 -9.15
CA THR A 664 -17.09 -18.44 -9.01
C THR A 664 -18.31 -18.94 -8.24
N GLN A 665 -18.79 -18.17 -7.28
CA GLN A 665 -20.05 -18.40 -6.58
C GLN A 665 -21.05 -17.27 -6.90
N THR A 666 -22.34 -17.52 -6.62
CA THR A 666 -23.41 -16.55 -6.81
C THR A 666 -23.69 -15.80 -5.50
N GLY A 667 -23.49 -14.49 -5.52
CA GLY A 667 -23.70 -13.59 -4.39
C GLY A 667 -22.66 -13.75 -3.27
N LEU A 668 -22.69 -12.80 -2.33
CA LEU A 668 -22.04 -12.98 -1.05
C LEU A 668 -22.84 -14.01 -0.21
N PRO A 669 -22.19 -14.82 0.65
CA PRO A 669 -22.85 -15.94 1.34
C PRO A 669 -24.10 -15.54 2.13
N ASP A 670 -24.11 -14.35 2.73
CA ASP A 670 -25.20 -13.87 3.58
C ASP A 670 -26.40 -13.29 2.81
N ASP A 671 -26.21 -12.89 1.55
CA ASP A 671 -27.30 -12.43 0.68
C ASP A 671 -28.24 -13.59 0.31
N ALA A 672 -27.68 -14.74 -0.04
CA ALA A 672 -28.45 -15.93 -0.41
C ALA A 672 -29.37 -16.44 0.71
N ASN A 673 -29.06 -16.12 1.97
CA ASN A 673 -29.79 -16.57 3.16
C ASN A 673 -30.74 -15.52 3.75
N GLY A 674 -30.85 -14.33 3.12
CA GLY A 674 -31.68 -13.23 3.61
C GLY A 674 -31.16 -12.56 4.89
N ARG A 675 -29.92 -12.85 5.29
CA ARG A 675 -29.30 -12.32 6.51
C ARG A 675 -29.01 -10.82 6.39
N CYS A 676 -28.53 -10.38 5.22
CA CYS A 676 -28.32 -8.96 4.98
C CYS A 676 -29.61 -8.14 5.03
N ALA A 677 -30.75 -8.71 4.63
CA ALA A 677 -32.03 -8.01 4.76
C ALA A 677 -32.42 -7.74 6.23
N VAL A 678 -32.03 -8.62 7.16
CA VAL A 678 -32.24 -8.40 8.61
C VAL A 678 -31.30 -7.31 9.13
N ILE A 679 -30.03 -7.37 8.74
CA ILE A 679 -29.01 -6.39 9.14
C ILE A 679 -29.35 -4.99 8.62
N ASP A 680 -29.70 -4.87 7.34
CA ASP A 680 -30.05 -3.59 6.71
C ASP A 680 -31.32 -2.98 7.31
N ALA A 681 -32.30 -3.81 7.69
CA ALA A 681 -33.55 -3.36 8.31
C ALA A 681 -33.35 -2.74 9.70
N ALA A 682 -32.33 -3.17 10.44
CA ALA A 682 -31.98 -2.61 11.75
C ALA A 682 -31.43 -1.17 11.65
N GLY A 683 -31.21 -0.66 10.44
CA GLY A 683 -30.79 0.72 10.19
C GLY A 683 -29.37 1.00 10.63
N VAL A 684 -28.42 0.14 10.20
CA VAL A 684 -27.01 0.37 10.49
C VAL A 684 -26.60 1.73 9.93
N ALA A 685 -25.98 2.55 10.78
CA ALA A 685 -25.48 3.86 10.42
C ALA A 685 -24.25 3.70 9.51
N PHE A 686 -24.48 3.61 8.19
CA PHE A 686 -23.44 3.78 7.18
C PHE A 686 -23.69 5.03 6.34
#